data_AF-A0AAE0I9G1-F1
#
_entry.id   AF-A0AAE0I9G1-F1
#
_cell.length_a   1.000
_cell.length_b   1.000
_cell.length_c   1.000
_cell.angle_alpha   90.00
_cell.angle_beta   90.00
_cell.angle_gamma   90.00
#
_symmetry.space_group_name_H-M   'P 1'
#
loop_
_entity.id
_entity.type
_entity.pdbx_description
1 polymer ?
#
loop_
_entity_poly.entity_id
_entity_poly.type
_entity_poly.pdbx_seq_one_letter_code
_entity_poly.pdbx_strand_id
1 'polypeptide(L)'
;MASIPTSRLSSLLLLLGSVALAGAATVTYDFNVSWVTANPDGMAERPTIGINGQWPIPIIEANVGDQLVVNVLNSLGDESTSLHFHGLFMEGSTHMDGPSQVSQCPIPPGSSFTYNFTVCHFSPSSKGRYLSNSSQQINQPGTYWYHSHTRGQYPDGLRGPMIIHDPKTPFKDRYDEELVLSVSDWYHDRMPGLLKFFMSKANPTGAEPVPNAALFNETQNLEVLVKPGKTYLFRMVNIGAFAGQYVWFEGHNITILEVDGIYTQPAEASMIYLSAAQRCSFLLTTRNDTSENFPFVASMDTTLFDTLPEDLNYNVTGWLVYDKKEPLPEPAEIPGDFEPHDDMTLVPWDNQTLYTNPDQSISLDVIMDNLNDGANYAFFNNITYTSPKVPTLYTALSAGDLATNPAVYGEYTHPFVLEKDQVVEIIVNNLDSGRHPFHLHGHAFQAVWRSEEEGGTFQDSGTTDADFPKIPMRRDTLVLYPDGNVVLRFKANNPGVWLFHCHIEWHVQSGLMATFVEAPLELQKTIEIPKDHLAACAADGIPSKGNAAGNAADFLDLSGQNAPPGPVAKGFTTRGIIALAFSCLSGIIGVIVIAWYGFADISPETYDEARHRIAESDLVAPAVEEPVAQRVETVPVVSGSGAGTSRT
;
A
#
# COMPACT_ATOMS: atom_id res chain seq x y z
N MET A 1 5.97 77.35 61.90
CA MET A 1 5.82 75.96 62.37
C MET A 1 5.72 75.09 61.12
N ALA A 2 6.87 74.68 60.57
CA ALA A 2 7.39 73.30 60.59
C ALA A 2 6.62 72.39 59.60
N SER A 3 7.07 72.17 58.35
CA SER A 3 8.23 71.41 57.81
C SER A 3 8.00 69.90 57.66
N ILE A 4 8.26 69.43 56.42
CA ILE A 4 8.70 68.09 55.93
C ILE A 4 7.68 67.29 55.07
N PRO A 5 8.10 66.84 53.85
CA PRO A 5 7.37 65.96 52.93
C PRO A 5 7.83 64.48 52.96
N THR A 6 7.00 63.55 52.50
CA THR A 6 7.36 62.14 52.15
C THR A 6 6.47 61.68 50.98
N SER A 7 6.98 61.57 49.75
CA SER A 7 7.71 60.45 49.13
C SER A 7 6.87 59.20 48.80
N ARG A 8 6.55 59.09 47.50
CA ARG A 8 6.48 57.88 46.65
C ARG A 8 5.99 56.57 47.29
N LEU A 9 4.76 56.17 46.98
CA LEU A 9 4.39 54.76 46.88
C LEU A 9 4.62 54.29 45.45
N SER A 10 5.58 53.39 45.27
CA SER A 10 5.75 52.60 44.05
C SER A 10 4.67 51.52 44.00
N SER A 11 3.91 51.49 42.90
CA SER A 11 2.95 50.45 42.56
C SER A 11 3.67 49.12 42.32
N LEU A 12 3.32 48.09 43.09
CA LEU A 12 3.69 46.70 42.84
C LEU A 12 2.65 46.13 41.87
N LEU A 13 2.98 46.05 40.58
CA LEU A 13 2.21 45.25 39.62
C LEU A 13 2.53 43.76 39.87
N LEU A 14 1.55 43.01 40.36
CA LEU A 14 1.56 41.56 40.35
C LEU A 14 1.33 41.08 38.91
N LEU A 15 2.37 40.51 38.29
CA LEU A 15 2.24 39.66 37.11
C LEU A 15 1.45 38.41 37.51
N LEU A 16 0.19 38.33 37.09
CA LEU A 16 -0.54 37.06 36.97
C LEU A 16 -0.07 36.39 35.67
N GLY A 17 0.99 35.58 35.78
CA GLY A 17 1.35 34.63 34.72
C GLY A 17 0.36 33.48 34.73
N SER A 18 -0.50 33.41 33.72
CA SER A 18 -1.31 32.24 33.41
C SER A 18 -0.39 31.12 32.93
N VAL A 19 -0.03 30.21 33.84
CA VAL A 19 0.55 28.92 33.50
C VAL A 19 -0.57 28.09 32.87
N ALA A 20 -0.59 27.98 31.54
CA ALA A 20 -1.37 26.96 30.86
C ALA A 20 -0.74 25.60 31.18
N LEU A 21 -1.34 24.88 32.12
CA LEU A 21 -1.08 23.44 32.26
C LEU A 21 -1.64 22.79 31.00
N ALA A 22 -0.75 22.30 30.11
CA ALA A 22 -1.14 21.46 28.99
C ALA A 22 -1.67 20.13 29.54
N GLY A 23 -2.97 20.06 29.77
CA GLY A 23 -3.67 18.80 30.00
C GLY A 23 -3.93 18.10 28.67
N ALA A 24 -3.87 16.76 28.66
CA ALA A 24 -4.35 15.94 27.54
C ALA A 24 -5.79 16.35 27.20
N ALA A 25 -6.04 16.78 25.96
CA ALA A 25 -7.38 17.12 25.50
C ALA A 25 -8.08 15.87 24.98
N THR A 26 -9.42 15.86 25.04
CA THR A 26 -10.22 14.92 24.25
C THR A 26 -10.56 15.61 22.93
N VAL A 27 -10.07 15.06 21.83
CA VAL A 27 -10.37 15.49 20.47
C VAL A 27 -11.45 14.57 19.91
N THR A 28 -12.60 15.12 19.55
CA THR A 28 -13.75 14.33 19.10
C THR A 28 -14.13 14.67 17.66
N TYR A 29 -14.33 13.64 16.85
CA TYR A 29 -14.82 13.73 15.50
C TYR A 29 -16.10 12.90 15.35
N ASP A 30 -17.15 13.50 14.77
CA ASP A 30 -18.38 12.81 14.41
C ASP A 30 -18.41 12.62 12.90
N PHE A 31 -18.24 11.38 12.45
CA PHE A 31 -18.12 11.01 11.05
C PHE A 31 -19.38 10.30 10.58
N ASN A 32 -20.14 10.97 9.71
CA ASN A 32 -21.17 10.33 8.90
C ASN A 32 -20.55 9.88 7.57
N VAL A 33 -20.26 8.58 7.43
CA VAL A 33 -19.66 7.99 6.22
C VAL A 33 -20.76 7.74 5.20
N SER A 34 -20.69 8.40 4.04
CA SER A 34 -21.75 8.36 3.03
C SER A 34 -21.19 8.54 1.63
N TRP A 35 -21.93 8.09 0.61
CA TRP A 35 -21.60 8.38 -0.78
C TRP A 35 -21.74 9.87 -1.10
N VAL A 36 -20.77 10.39 -1.84
CA VAL A 36 -20.78 11.70 -2.50
C VAL A 36 -20.33 11.52 -3.95
N THR A 37 -20.43 12.55 -4.78
CA THR A 37 -19.97 12.52 -6.16
C THR A 37 -18.75 13.41 -6.30
N ALA A 38 -17.69 12.91 -6.94
CA ALA A 38 -16.45 13.65 -7.17
C ALA A 38 -15.91 13.44 -8.59
N ASN A 39 -15.12 14.40 -9.06
CA ASN A 39 -14.42 14.38 -10.35
C ASN A 39 -13.07 15.12 -10.22
N PRO A 40 -12.09 14.54 -9.52
CA PRO A 40 -10.84 15.21 -9.14
C PRO A 40 -9.88 15.47 -10.32
N ASP A 41 -10.00 14.69 -11.39
CA ASP A 41 -9.17 14.81 -12.60
C ASP A 41 -9.92 15.44 -13.79
N GLY A 42 -11.17 15.85 -13.59
CA GLY A 42 -11.99 16.49 -14.62
C GLY A 42 -12.51 15.56 -15.72
N MET A 43 -12.23 14.25 -15.66
CA MET A 43 -12.57 13.31 -16.73
C MET A 43 -13.97 12.72 -16.57
N ALA A 44 -14.37 12.33 -15.36
CA ALA A 44 -15.69 11.74 -15.10
C ALA A 44 -16.15 11.91 -13.64
N GLU A 45 -17.43 12.21 -13.46
CA GLU A 45 -18.05 12.10 -12.13
C GLU A 45 -18.20 10.63 -11.73
N ARG A 46 -17.67 10.25 -10.55
CA ARG A 46 -17.92 8.93 -9.95
C ARG A 46 -18.37 9.06 -8.49
N PRO A 47 -19.17 8.09 -7.98
CA PRO A 47 -19.45 8.01 -6.55
C PRO A 47 -18.16 7.75 -5.76
N THR A 48 -17.88 8.59 -4.77
CA THR A 48 -16.82 8.42 -3.79
C THR A 48 -17.39 8.35 -2.38
N ILE A 49 -16.63 7.80 -1.45
CA ILE A 49 -17.00 7.74 -0.04
C ILE A 49 -16.47 8.98 0.65
N GLY A 50 -17.39 9.82 1.11
CA GLY A 50 -17.12 11.03 1.85
C GLY A 50 -17.44 10.91 3.33
N ILE A 51 -17.04 11.93 4.08
CA ILE A 51 -17.39 12.11 5.50
C ILE A 51 -18.18 13.41 5.62
N ASN A 52 -19.33 13.36 6.29
CA ASN A 52 -20.22 14.50 6.51
C ASN A 52 -20.64 15.20 5.20
N GLY A 53 -20.84 14.41 4.15
CA GLY A 53 -21.25 14.90 2.82
C GLY A 53 -20.16 15.64 2.05
N GLN A 54 -18.89 15.47 2.44
CA GLN A 54 -17.74 16.09 1.76
C GLN A 54 -16.72 15.03 1.36
N TRP A 55 -16.11 15.26 0.19
CA TRP A 55 -14.88 14.62 -0.25
C TRP A 55 -14.03 15.68 -0.95
N PRO A 56 -12.71 15.81 -0.66
CA PRO A 56 -11.90 14.95 0.20
C PRO A 56 -12.34 14.94 1.68
N ILE A 57 -12.06 13.84 2.38
CA ILE A 57 -12.45 13.69 3.79
C ILE A 57 -11.53 14.51 4.71
N PRO A 58 -11.95 14.91 5.93
CA PRO A 58 -11.18 15.83 6.75
C PRO A 58 -9.83 15.24 7.21
N ILE A 59 -8.85 16.10 7.43
CA ILE A 59 -7.62 15.70 8.13
C ILE A 59 -7.95 15.52 9.62
N ILE A 60 -7.47 14.44 10.23
CA ILE A 60 -7.51 14.29 11.69
C ILE A 60 -6.29 14.96 12.28
N GLU A 61 -6.48 15.96 13.12
CA GLU A 61 -5.40 16.60 13.89
C GLU A 61 -5.58 16.35 15.38
N ALA A 62 -4.48 16.02 16.07
CA ALA A 62 -4.40 15.92 17.52
C ALA A 62 -2.97 16.22 18.00
N ASN A 63 -2.76 16.42 19.30
CA ASN A 63 -1.43 16.51 19.87
C ASN A 63 -1.02 15.19 20.52
N VAL A 64 0.30 14.96 20.62
CA VAL A 64 0.83 13.94 21.53
C VAL A 64 0.25 14.14 22.93
N GLY A 65 -0.39 13.12 23.48
CA GLY A 65 -1.10 13.25 24.75
C GLY A 65 -2.61 13.11 24.65
N ASP A 66 -3.19 13.55 23.54
CA ASP A 66 -4.63 13.70 23.41
C ASP A 66 -5.35 12.36 23.32
N GLN A 67 -6.57 12.31 23.86
CA GLN A 67 -7.50 11.22 23.62
C GLN A 67 -8.28 11.52 22.34
N LEU A 68 -8.20 10.63 21.36
CA LEU A 68 -8.96 10.74 20.12
C LEU A 68 -10.23 9.89 20.22
N VAL A 69 -11.38 10.50 19.96
CA VAL A 69 -12.69 9.85 19.92
C VAL A 69 -13.31 10.09 18.55
N VAL A 70 -13.43 9.05 17.73
CA VAL A 70 -14.05 9.12 16.40
C VAL A 70 -15.36 8.32 16.43
N ASN A 71 -16.49 9.02 16.43
CA ASN A 71 -17.82 8.43 16.35
C ASN A 71 -18.20 8.25 14.88
N VAL A 72 -18.25 7.02 14.40
CA VAL A 72 -18.59 6.69 13.02
C VAL A 72 -20.05 6.27 12.95
N LEU A 73 -20.79 6.85 12.02
CA LEU A 73 -22.09 6.37 11.53
C LEU A 73 -21.90 5.92 10.08
N ASN A 74 -22.15 4.65 9.79
CA ASN A 74 -22.13 4.15 8.42
C ASN A 74 -23.48 4.44 7.73
N SER A 75 -23.51 5.38 6.80
CA SER A 75 -24.68 5.74 5.99
C SER A 75 -24.50 5.39 4.51
N LEU A 76 -23.58 4.47 4.16
CA LEU A 76 -23.38 4.02 2.77
C LEU A 76 -24.60 3.31 2.20
N GLY A 77 -25.34 2.57 3.04
CA GLY A 77 -26.58 1.88 2.69
C GLY A 77 -26.39 0.53 2.01
N ASP A 78 -25.32 0.35 1.25
CA ASP A 78 -24.99 -0.88 0.51
C ASP A 78 -23.68 -1.56 0.94
N GLU A 79 -22.80 -0.85 1.66
CA GLU A 79 -21.49 -1.34 2.06
C GLU A 79 -21.26 -1.23 3.57
N SER A 80 -20.64 -2.27 4.15
CA SER A 80 -20.04 -2.17 5.50
C SER A 80 -18.74 -1.37 5.42
N THR A 81 -18.29 -0.82 6.55
CA THR A 81 -17.05 -0.02 6.61
C THR A 81 -16.27 -0.29 7.88
N SER A 82 -15.03 0.19 7.93
CA SER A 82 -14.22 0.29 9.14
C SER A 82 -13.22 1.43 8.95
N LEU A 83 -12.55 1.89 10.01
CA LEU A 83 -11.44 2.83 9.90
C LEU A 83 -10.21 2.25 10.58
N HIS A 84 -9.11 2.17 9.85
CA HIS A 84 -7.77 1.91 10.36
C HIS A 84 -6.98 3.22 10.44
N PHE A 85 -6.20 3.41 11.49
CA PHE A 85 -5.35 4.59 11.70
C PHE A 85 -3.89 4.18 11.51
N HIS A 86 -3.48 4.21 10.26
CA HIS A 86 -2.21 3.68 9.77
C HIS A 86 -1.01 4.25 10.51
N GLY A 87 -0.16 3.38 11.03
CA GLY A 87 1.10 3.70 11.73
C GLY A 87 0.94 4.00 13.22
N LEU A 88 -0.28 4.14 13.75
CA LEU A 88 -0.49 4.18 15.19
C LEU A 88 -0.30 2.80 15.81
N PHE A 89 0.36 2.74 16.97
CA PHE A 89 0.65 1.47 17.61
C PHE A 89 -0.57 0.86 18.30
N MET A 90 -1.63 1.65 18.55
CA MET A 90 -2.82 1.19 19.27
C MET A 90 -2.49 0.47 20.59
N GLU A 91 -1.46 0.97 21.31
CA GLU A 91 -0.98 0.32 22.52
C GLU A 91 -2.08 0.29 23.58
N GLY A 92 -2.37 -0.90 24.09
CA GLY A 92 -3.48 -1.12 25.03
C GLY A 92 -4.89 -0.90 24.43
N SER A 93 -4.99 -0.68 23.11
CA SER A 93 -6.21 -0.34 22.40
C SER A 93 -6.34 -1.09 21.07
N THR A 94 -5.77 -2.29 20.94
CA THR A 94 -5.83 -3.14 19.73
C THR A 94 -7.23 -3.34 19.14
N HIS A 95 -8.30 -3.29 19.96
CA HIS A 95 -9.69 -3.36 19.48
C HIS A 95 -10.14 -2.12 18.70
N MET A 96 -9.35 -1.05 18.71
CA MET A 96 -9.56 0.19 17.96
C MET A 96 -8.72 0.25 16.67
N ASP A 97 -8.02 -0.83 16.32
CA ASP A 97 -7.10 -0.85 15.18
C ASP A 97 -7.80 -0.72 13.84
N GLY A 98 -8.99 -1.28 13.63
CA GLY A 98 -9.77 -1.04 12.41
C GLY A 98 -9.92 -2.16 11.36
N PRO A 99 -9.04 -3.16 11.25
CA PRO A 99 -9.21 -4.22 10.25
C PRO A 99 -10.40 -5.15 10.54
N SER A 100 -11.30 -5.23 9.56
CA SER A 100 -12.48 -6.08 9.59
C SER A 100 -12.11 -7.57 9.69
N GLN A 101 -12.82 -8.31 10.55
CA GLN A 101 -12.56 -9.72 10.89
C GLN A 101 -11.19 -10.00 11.51
N VAL A 102 -10.49 -8.97 11.99
CA VAL A 102 -9.24 -9.11 12.76
C VAL A 102 -9.42 -8.50 14.15
N SER A 103 -9.42 -7.17 14.25
CA SER A 103 -9.59 -6.45 15.51
C SER A 103 -11.05 -6.18 15.85
N GLN A 104 -11.93 -6.17 14.83
CA GLN A 104 -13.35 -5.89 14.98
C GLN A 104 -14.19 -6.57 13.90
N CYS A 105 -15.51 -6.61 14.10
CA CYS A 105 -16.44 -6.80 12.98
C CYS A 105 -16.52 -5.53 12.12
N PRO A 106 -16.88 -5.65 10.82
CA PRO A 106 -17.25 -4.49 10.01
C PRO A 106 -18.40 -3.71 10.65
N ILE A 107 -18.46 -2.41 10.38
CA ILE A 107 -19.56 -1.52 10.78
C ILE A 107 -20.65 -1.64 9.71
N PRO A 108 -21.82 -2.26 9.98
CA PRO A 108 -22.84 -2.46 8.97
C PRO A 108 -23.56 -1.15 8.60
N PRO A 109 -24.19 -1.08 7.41
CA PRO A 109 -25.04 0.06 7.04
C PRO A 109 -26.07 0.40 8.13
N GLY A 110 -26.19 1.69 8.46
CA GLY A 110 -27.10 2.22 9.48
C GLY A 110 -26.62 2.07 10.92
N SER A 111 -25.46 1.46 11.17
CA SER A 111 -24.90 1.25 12.51
C SER A 111 -23.88 2.32 12.88
N SER A 112 -23.67 2.49 14.19
CA SER A 112 -22.64 3.37 14.75
C SER A 112 -21.55 2.59 15.46
N PHE A 113 -20.34 3.15 15.49
CA PHE A 113 -19.15 2.58 16.09
C PHE A 113 -18.22 3.70 16.57
N THR A 114 -17.70 3.60 17.78
CA THR A 114 -16.78 4.60 18.33
C THR A 114 -15.36 4.03 18.43
N TYR A 115 -14.42 4.69 17.76
CA TYR A 115 -12.99 4.52 18.00
C TYR A 115 -12.56 5.45 19.13
N ASN A 116 -11.95 4.92 20.18
CA ASN A 116 -11.54 5.71 21.34
C ASN A 116 -10.19 5.21 21.88
N PHE A 117 -9.14 5.98 21.63
CA PHE A 117 -7.78 5.65 22.05
C PHE A 117 -7.00 6.92 22.36
N THR A 118 -5.89 6.80 23.10
CA THR A 118 -5.02 7.93 23.40
C THR A 118 -3.81 7.92 22.49
N VAL A 119 -3.48 9.07 21.91
CA VAL A 119 -2.29 9.29 21.06
C VAL A 119 -1.02 9.47 21.92
N CYS A 120 -0.89 8.59 22.91
CA CYS A 120 0.27 8.25 23.74
C CYS A 120 -0.20 7.27 24.82
N HIS A 121 0.66 6.40 25.31
CA HIS A 121 0.38 5.68 26.55
C HIS A 121 1.62 5.61 27.46
N PHE A 122 1.35 5.58 28.76
CA PHE A 122 2.34 5.32 29.79
C PHE A 122 2.60 3.81 29.82
N SER A 123 3.81 3.39 29.47
CA SER A 123 4.14 1.97 29.33
C SER A 123 5.30 1.62 30.26
N PRO A 124 5.06 0.99 31.43
CA PRO A 124 6.10 0.66 32.41
C PRO A 124 7.15 -0.37 31.92
N SER A 125 7.00 -0.91 30.71
CA SER A 125 7.98 -1.76 30.00
C SER A 125 8.84 -0.99 28.99
N SER A 126 8.57 0.30 28.75
CA SER A 126 9.16 1.07 27.65
C SER A 126 10.47 1.75 28.02
N LYS A 127 11.53 0.94 28.15
CA LYS A 127 12.89 1.47 28.00
C LYS A 127 13.22 1.55 26.50
N GLY A 128 13.28 2.77 25.95
CA GLY A 128 13.92 3.01 24.65
C GLY A 128 13.04 3.57 23.52
N ARG A 129 11.74 3.82 23.74
CA ARG A 129 10.89 4.54 22.77
C ARG A 129 10.79 6.01 23.22
N TYR A 130 11.46 6.91 22.52
CA TYR A 130 11.40 8.38 22.65
C TYR A 130 11.14 8.94 24.07
N LEU A 131 12.16 8.87 24.93
CA LEU A 131 12.07 9.34 26.32
C LEU A 131 12.19 10.87 26.42
N SER A 132 11.06 11.55 26.64
CA SER A 132 11.06 12.88 27.27
C SER A 132 11.33 12.68 28.77
N ASN A 133 12.42 13.26 29.26
CA ASN A 133 12.98 13.04 30.59
C ASN A 133 11.91 12.97 31.71
N SER A 134 11.97 11.86 32.47
CA SER A 134 11.13 11.46 33.60
C SER A 134 9.74 10.91 33.22
N SER A 135 9.61 9.59 33.38
CA SER A 135 8.40 8.76 33.30
C SER A 135 8.06 8.21 31.89
N GLN A 136 8.17 6.88 31.79
CA GLN A 136 7.87 5.95 30.68
C GLN A 136 6.61 6.26 29.84
N GLN A 137 6.70 7.17 28.87
CA GLN A 137 5.64 7.50 27.93
C GLN A 137 6.11 7.26 26.50
N ILE A 138 5.35 6.51 25.70
CA ILE A 138 5.57 6.39 24.26
C ILE A 138 4.77 7.49 23.58
N ASN A 139 5.48 8.36 22.87
CA ASN A 139 4.90 9.42 22.06
C ASN A 139 5.02 9.02 20.59
N GLN A 140 3.92 9.14 19.83
CA GLN A 140 3.87 8.91 18.39
C GLN A 140 3.52 10.21 17.65
N PRO A 141 4.42 11.21 17.66
CA PRO A 141 4.21 12.38 16.82
C PRO A 141 4.53 12.09 15.37
N GLY A 142 4.00 12.92 14.47
CA GLY A 142 4.38 12.89 13.07
C GLY A 142 3.18 12.76 12.14
N THR A 143 3.47 12.24 10.95
CA THR A 143 2.54 12.17 9.83
C THR A 143 2.03 10.74 9.66
N TYR A 144 0.73 10.60 9.83
CA TYR A 144 -0.04 9.36 9.71
C TYR A 144 -1.18 9.59 8.71
N TRP A 145 -2.02 8.58 8.54
CA TRP A 145 -3.24 8.68 7.78
C TRP A 145 -4.23 7.65 8.28
N TYR A 146 -5.49 7.79 7.88
CA TYR A 146 -6.54 6.85 8.23
C TYR A 146 -7.31 6.49 6.98
N HIS A 147 -7.74 5.23 6.90
CA HIS A 147 -8.41 4.72 5.72
C HIS A 147 -9.35 3.56 6.06
N SER A 148 -10.24 3.23 5.14
CA SER A 148 -11.04 2.01 5.27
C SER A 148 -10.18 0.77 5.17
N HIS A 149 -10.46 -0.21 6.02
CA HIS A 149 -9.81 -1.52 6.00
C HIS A 149 -10.84 -2.64 5.71
N THR A 150 -11.81 -2.33 4.85
CA THR A 150 -12.89 -3.23 4.44
C THR A 150 -12.97 -3.29 2.92
N ARG A 151 -12.80 -4.48 2.31
CA ARG A 151 -13.12 -4.78 0.90
C ARG A 151 -12.56 -3.80 -0.14
N GLY A 152 -11.33 -3.32 0.02
CA GLY A 152 -10.74 -2.33 -0.89
C GLY A 152 -11.55 -1.06 -1.05
N GLN A 153 -12.17 -0.60 0.03
CA GLN A 153 -13.07 0.55 0.01
C GLN A 153 -12.33 1.90 0.01
N TYR A 154 -11.10 2.00 0.52
CA TYR A 154 -10.42 3.29 0.63
C TYR A 154 -10.06 3.98 -0.70
N PRO A 155 -9.73 3.26 -1.80
CA PRO A 155 -9.53 3.89 -3.11
C PRO A 155 -10.81 4.50 -3.70
N ASP A 156 -11.99 4.12 -3.18
CA ASP A 156 -13.25 4.79 -3.49
C ASP A 156 -13.45 6.07 -2.64
N GLY A 157 -12.48 6.48 -1.81
CA GLY A 157 -12.40 7.82 -1.23
C GLY A 157 -12.31 7.90 0.29
N LEU A 158 -12.52 6.79 1.01
CA LEU A 158 -12.43 6.77 2.48
C LEU A 158 -10.97 6.65 2.95
N ARG A 159 -10.19 7.69 2.69
CA ARG A 159 -8.76 7.85 3.03
C ARG A 159 -8.42 9.31 3.29
N GLY A 160 -7.65 9.60 4.33
CA GLY A 160 -7.29 10.97 4.68
C GLY A 160 -6.05 11.09 5.57
N PRO A 161 -5.27 12.18 5.49
CA PRO A 161 -4.13 12.41 6.37
C PRO A 161 -4.54 12.51 7.84
N MET A 162 -3.62 12.14 8.73
CA MET A 162 -3.75 12.29 10.18
C MET A 162 -2.44 12.84 10.75
N ILE A 163 -2.50 14.00 11.40
CA ILE A 163 -1.32 14.68 11.93
C ILE A 163 -1.34 14.66 13.45
N ILE A 164 -0.27 14.15 14.04
CA ILE A 164 -0.04 14.21 15.47
C ILE A 164 1.05 15.22 15.78
N HIS A 165 0.65 16.38 16.30
CA HIS A 165 1.57 17.47 16.60
C HIS A 165 2.40 17.18 17.86
N ASP A 166 3.69 17.52 17.79
CA ASP A 166 4.59 17.51 18.93
C ASP A 166 5.00 18.94 19.31
N PRO A 167 4.43 19.50 20.40
CA PRO A 167 4.84 20.81 20.90
C PRO A 167 6.32 20.91 21.30
N LYS A 168 6.99 19.76 21.49
CA LYS A 168 8.38 19.58 21.91
C LYS A 168 9.28 18.98 20.81
N THR A 169 8.83 19.02 19.55
CA THR A 169 9.60 18.48 18.43
C THR A 169 11.03 19.05 18.39
N PRO A 170 12.06 18.22 18.09
CA PRO A 170 13.44 18.70 17.96
C PRO A 170 13.63 19.69 16.80
N PHE A 171 12.63 19.86 15.94
CA PHE A 171 12.70 20.69 14.74
C PHE A 171 11.90 22.00 14.84
N LYS A 172 11.36 22.33 16.03
CA LYS A 172 10.39 23.43 16.22
C LYS A 172 10.84 24.77 15.67
N ASP A 173 12.13 25.08 15.78
CA ASP A 173 12.72 26.35 15.35
C ASP A 173 13.36 26.27 13.95
N ARG A 174 13.07 25.22 13.17
CA ARG A 174 13.66 24.99 11.83
C ARG A 174 12.71 25.29 10.66
N TYR A 175 11.46 25.61 10.94
CA TYR A 175 10.46 25.95 9.93
C TYR A 175 9.56 27.08 10.43
N ASP A 176 9.00 27.82 9.49
CA ASP A 176 8.09 28.94 9.73
C ASP A 176 6.62 28.51 9.68
N GLU A 177 6.30 27.59 8.77
CA GLU A 177 4.93 27.14 8.45
C GLU A 177 4.93 25.63 8.17
N GLU A 178 3.77 24.99 8.34
CA GLU A 178 3.56 23.55 8.11
C GLU A 178 2.47 23.37 7.05
N LEU A 179 2.67 22.42 6.13
CA LEU A 179 1.74 22.10 5.05
C LEU A 179 1.59 20.59 4.91
N VAL A 180 0.38 20.12 4.63
CA VAL A 180 0.09 18.70 4.36
C VAL A 180 -0.12 18.50 2.87
N LEU A 181 0.57 17.51 2.31
CA LEU A 181 0.42 17.07 0.93
C LEU A 181 0.14 15.57 0.90
N SER A 182 -0.81 15.15 0.09
CA SER A 182 -1.04 13.75 -0.25
C SER A 182 -0.84 13.51 -1.73
N VAL A 183 -0.32 12.33 -2.06
CA VAL A 183 -0.34 11.77 -3.42
C VAL A 183 -1.17 10.51 -3.43
N SER A 184 -1.81 10.24 -4.56
CA SER A 184 -2.57 9.01 -4.75
C SER A 184 -2.73 8.67 -6.22
N ASP A 185 -2.99 7.40 -6.48
CA ASP A 185 -3.63 6.97 -7.70
C ASP A 185 -5.15 7.15 -7.64
N TRP A 186 -5.74 7.25 -8.83
CA TRP A 186 -7.16 7.49 -9.04
C TRP A 186 -7.69 6.56 -10.13
N TYR A 187 -8.83 5.93 -9.85
CA TYR A 187 -9.54 5.07 -10.78
C TYR A 187 -10.83 5.76 -11.21
N HIS A 188 -11.34 5.50 -12.41
CA HIS A 188 -12.66 5.98 -12.83
C HIS A 188 -13.77 5.00 -12.44
N ASP A 189 -13.45 3.71 -12.40
CA ASP A 189 -14.34 2.65 -11.94
C ASP A 189 -14.23 2.44 -10.43
N ARG A 190 -15.31 1.96 -9.80
CA ARG A 190 -15.34 1.65 -8.37
C ARG A 190 -14.70 0.30 -8.06
N MET A 191 -14.12 0.20 -6.88
CA MET A 191 -13.37 -0.98 -6.44
C MET A 191 -14.16 -2.30 -6.49
N PRO A 192 -15.47 -2.38 -6.15
CA PRO A 192 -16.21 -3.66 -6.26
C PRO A 192 -16.24 -4.24 -7.69
N GLY A 193 -16.29 -3.38 -8.71
CA GLY A 193 -16.26 -3.80 -10.11
C GLY A 193 -14.86 -4.25 -10.53
N LEU A 194 -13.85 -3.46 -10.17
CA LEU A 194 -12.45 -3.74 -10.46
C LEU A 194 -11.97 -5.02 -9.78
N LEU A 195 -12.29 -5.22 -8.50
CA LEU A 195 -11.94 -6.43 -7.74
C LEU A 195 -12.60 -7.69 -8.32
N LYS A 196 -13.84 -7.57 -8.80
CA LYS A 196 -14.52 -8.68 -9.47
C LYS A 196 -13.83 -9.08 -10.78
N PHE A 197 -13.27 -8.11 -11.50
CA PHE A 197 -12.48 -8.39 -12.71
C PHE A 197 -11.11 -8.98 -12.36
N PHE A 198 -10.42 -8.35 -11.40
CA PHE A 198 -9.11 -8.77 -10.90
C PHE A 198 -9.12 -10.21 -10.38
N MET A 199 -10.06 -10.54 -9.48
CA MET A 199 -10.27 -11.89 -8.95
C MET A 199 -11.11 -12.76 -9.89
N SER A 200 -10.68 -12.92 -11.15
CA SER A 200 -11.41 -13.73 -12.12
C SER A 200 -10.51 -14.57 -13.01
N LYS A 201 -11.07 -15.67 -13.51
CA LYS A 201 -10.45 -16.50 -14.56
C LYS A 201 -10.19 -15.79 -15.89
N ALA A 202 -10.74 -14.59 -16.09
CA ALA A 202 -10.46 -13.77 -17.26
C ALA A 202 -9.13 -12.99 -17.10
N ASN A 203 -8.58 -12.94 -15.87
CA ASN A 203 -7.32 -12.32 -15.52
C ASN A 203 -6.36 -13.34 -14.86
N PRO A 204 -5.97 -14.43 -15.55
CA PRO A 204 -5.16 -15.51 -14.95
C PRO A 204 -3.71 -15.10 -14.67
N THR A 205 -3.25 -13.96 -15.19
CA THR A 205 -1.93 -13.41 -14.85
C THR A 205 -1.94 -12.75 -13.48
N GLY A 206 -3.12 -12.35 -12.97
CA GLY A 206 -3.20 -11.52 -11.78
C GLY A 206 -2.85 -10.06 -12.05
N ALA A 207 -2.97 -9.59 -13.30
CA ALA A 207 -2.68 -8.21 -13.66
C ALA A 207 -3.53 -7.24 -12.84
N GLU A 208 -2.90 -6.35 -12.08
CA GLU A 208 -3.59 -5.33 -11.34
C GLU A 208 -4.25 -4.34 -12.31
N PRO A 209 -5.49 -3.90 -12.04
CA PRO A 209 -6.07 -2.79 -12.77
C PRO A 209 -5.17 -1.55 -12.67
N VAL A 210 -4.80 -1.01 -13.83
CA VAL A 210 -3.99 0.21 -13.91
C VAL A 210 -4.86 1.42 -13.55
N PRO A 211 -4.42 2.34 -12.68
CA PRO A 211 -5.16 3.55 -12.38
C PRO A 211 -5.27 4.46 -13.62
N ASN A 212 -6.18 5.43 -13.58
CA ASN A 212 -6.38 6.39 -14.67
C ASN A 212 -5.52 7.65 -14.51
N ALA A 213 -5.31 8.10 -13.27
CA ALA A 213 -4.59 9.36 -13.02
C ALA A 213 -3.85 9.39 -11.67
N ALA A 214 -2.82 10.22 -11.58
CA ALA A 214 -2.23 10.64 -10.31
C ALA A 214 -2.91 11.93 -9.79
N LEU A 215 -3.01 12.06 -8.47
CA LEU A 215 -3.60 13.23 -7.81
C LEU A 215 -2.69 13.76 -6.71
N PHE A 216 -2.68 15.09 -6.53
CA PHE A 216 -2.15 15.78 -5.36
C PHE A 216 -3.31 16.35 -4.54
N ASN A 217 -3.38 16.07 -3.23
CA ASN A 217 -4.49 16.51 -2.37
C ASN A 217 -5.86 16.24 -3.01
N GLU A 218 -6.02 15.08 -3.66
CA GLU A 218 -7.25 14.66 -4.35
C GLU A 218 -7.71 15.66 -5.43
N THR A 219 -6.77 16.33 -6.11
CA THR A 219 -7.00 17.17 -7.29
C THR A 219 -5.85 17.03 -8.29
N GLN A 220 -6.07 17.50 -9.51
CA GLN A 220 -4.99 17.86 -10.43
C GLN A 220 -4.68 19.36 -10.34
N ASN A 221 -3.49 19.74 -10.80
CA ASN A 221 -3.06 21.13 -10.93
C ASN A 221 -3.04 21.93 -9.60
N LEU A 222 -2.49 21.34 -8.54
CA LEU A 222 -2.53 21.92 -7.19
C LEU A 222 -1.65 23.19 -7.09
N GLU A 223 -2.25 24.32 -6.71
CA GLU A 223 -1.50 25.55 -6.38
C GLU A 223 -1.24 25.66 -4.87
N VAL A 224 0.03 25.70 -4.47
CA VAL A 224 0.47 25.91 -3.08
C VAL A 224 1.09 27.31 -2.97
N LEU A 225 0.39 28.23 -2.32
CA LEU A 225 0.89 29.59 -2.12
C LEU A 225 2.00 29.60 -1.08
N VAL A 226 3.16 30.15 -1.44
CA VAL A 226 4.32 30.24 -0.55
C VAL A 226 4.82 31.66 -0.41
N LYS A 227 5.44 31.97 0.73
CA LYS A 227 6.10 33.25 0.97
C LYS A 227 7.59 33.13 0.66
N PRO A 228 8.22 34.13 0.01
CA PRO A 228 9.64 34.09 -0.29
C PRO A 228 10.51 34.08 0.97
N GLY A 229 11.60 33.31 0.92
CA GLY A 229 12.60 33.21 1.99
C GLY A 229 12.12 32.50 3.26
N LYS A 230 10.99 31.77 3.18
CA LYS A 230 10.43 30.98 4.27
C LYS A 230 10.76 29.50 4.15
N THR A 231 10.93 28.85 5.30
CA THR A 231 11.11 27.40 5.39
C THR A 231 9.79 26.74 5.78
N TYR A 232 9.32 25.81 4.96
CA TYR A 232 8.10 25.05 5.19
C TYR A 232 8.43 23.62 5.62
N LEU A 233 7.73 23.10 6.63
CA LEU A 233 7.66 21.68 6.90
C LEU A 233 6.52 21.08 6.07
N PHE A 234 6.86 20.35 5.03
CA PHE A 234 5.89 19.57 4.27
C PHE A 234 5.72 18.20 4.94
N ARG A 235 4.48 17.80 5.14
CA ARG A 235 4.06 16.46 5.61
C ARG A 235 3.45 15.72 4.45
N MET A 236 4.22 14.84 3.82
CA MET A 236 3.79 14.13 2.63
C MET A 236 3.37 12.70 2.93
N VAL A 237 2.25 12.26 2.33
CA VAL A 237 1.74 10.89 2.44
C VAL A 237 1.30 10.35 1.08
N ASN A 238 1.65 9.09 0.77
CA ASN A 238 1.04 8.38 -0.34
C ASN A 238 -0.18 7.58 0.16
N ILE A 239 -1.38 8.05 -0.18
CA ILE A 239 -2.68 7.42 0.14
C ILE A 239 -3.23 6.63 -1.08
N GLY A 240 -2.38 6.34 -2.06
CA GLY A 240 -2.71 5.52 -3.23
C GLY A 240 -2.99 4.05 -2.88
N ALA A 241 -3.68 3.37 -3.77
CA ALA A 241 -4.06 1.97 -3.66
C ALA A 241 -2.97 1.01 -4.15
N PHE A 242 -2.14 1.47 -5.08
CA PHE A 242 -1.24 0.63 -5.84
C PHE A 242 0.08 1.34 -6.15
N ALA A 243 0.01 2.52 -6.78
CA ALA A 243 1.18 3.15 -7.37
C ALA A 243 2.14 3.72 -6.32
N GLY A 244 3.42 3.35 -6.43
CA GLY A 244 4.52 4.13 -5.87
C GLY A 244 4.66 5.46 -6.61
N GLN A 245 5.22 6.47 -5.94
CA GLN A 245 5.30 7.84 -6.46
C GLN A 245 6.73 8.39 -6.29
N TYR A 246 7.35 8.78 -7.39
CA TYR A 246 8.58 9.57 -7.39
C TYR A 246 8.22 11.04 -7.28
N VAL A 247 8.77 11.75 -6.30
CA VAL A 247 8.38 13.14 -6.00
C VAL A 247 9.60 14.03 -5.96
N TRP A 248 9.54 15.15 -6.67
CA TRP A 248 10.57 16.20 -6.64
C TRP A 248 9.96 17.60 -6.74
N PHE A 249 10.74 18.58 -6.28
CA PHE A 249 10.37 19.99 -6.32
C PHE A 249 11.38 20.73 -7.21
N GLU A 250 10.93 21.25 -8.34
CA GLU A 250 11.85 21.87 -9.29
C GLU A 250 12.54 23.09 -8.66
N GLY A 251 13.86 23.17 -8.85
CA GLY A 251 14.66 24.27 -8.33
C GLY A 251 14.85 24.28 -6.81
N HIS A 252 14.42 23.23 -6.09
CA HIS A 252 14.51 23.11 -4.64
C HIS A 252 15.02 21.73 -4.23
N ASN A 253 15.96 21.69 -3.29
CA ASN A 253 16.26 20.48 -2.54
C ASN A 253 15.38 20.44 -1.28
N ILE A 254 15.20 19.24 -0.74
CA ILE A 254 14.47 19.01 0.49
C ILE A 254 15.37 18.40 1.56
N THR A 255 15.08 18.67 2.82
CA THR A 255 15.75 18.04 3.96
C THR A 255 14.76 17.15 4.70
N ILE A 256 14.87 15.83 4.55
CA ILE A 256 14.06 14.81 5.24
C ILE A 256 14.30 14.91 6.75
N LEU A 257 13.22 14.90 7.53
CA LEU A 257 13.23 14.96 9.01
C LEU A 257 12.43 13.85 9.68
N GLU A 258 11.52 13.21 8.95
CA GLU A 258 10.62 12.19 9.48
C GLU A 258 10.23 11.23 8.37
N VAL A 259 10.19 9.93 8.67
CA VAL A 259 9.53 8.92 7.84
C VAL A 259 8.58 8.11 8.70
N ASP A 260 7.35 7.92 8.25
CA ASP A 260 6.33 7.09 8.91
C ASP A 260 6.15 7.38 10.43
N GLY A 261 6.17 8.64 10.85
CA GLY A 261 6.08 9.02 12.27
C GLY A 261 7.37 8.85 13.09
N ILE A 262 8.48 8.47 12.45
CA ILE A 262 9.80 8.36 13.07
C ILE A 262 10.67 9.53 12.66
N TYR A 263 11.00 10.41 13.62
CA TYR A 263 11.98 11.47 13.40
C TYR A 263 13.37 10.90 13.07
N THR A 264 14.03 11.51 12.10
CA THR A 264 15.35 11.12 11.61
C THR A 264 16.39 12.20 11.91
N GLN A 265 17.66 11.84 11.81
CA GLN A 265 18.68 12.84 11.55
C GLN A 265 18.40 13.50 10.19
N PRO A 266 18.69 14.81 10.01
CA PRO A 266 18.40 15.50 8.76
C PRO A 266 19.17 14.90 7.59
N ALA A 267 18.48 14.61 6.49
CA ALA A 267 19.10 14.07 5.26
C ALA A 267 18.65 14.88 4.04
N GLU A 268 19.58 15.27 3.19
CA GLU A 268 19.27 16.01 1.96
C GLU A 268 18.83 15.07 0.85
N ALA A 269 17.82 15.48 0.08
CA ALA A 269 17.31 14.77 -1.07
C ALA A 269 16.88 15.74 -2.17
N SER A 270 17.08 15.36 -3.42
CA SER A 270 16.50 16.02 -4.60
C SER A 270 15.18 15.37 -5.03
N MET A 271 15.00 14.10 -4.68
CA MET A 271 13.82 13.29 -5.00
C MET A 271 13.58 12.28 -3.87
N ILE A 272 12.32 11.97 -3.62
CA ILE A 272 11.90 10.89 -2.71
C ILE A 272 11.00 9.92 -3.47
N TYR A 273 11.04 8.65 -3.05
CA TYR A 273 10.09 7.63 -3.48
C TYR A 273 9.16 7.30 -2.32
N LEU A 274 7.85 7.38 -2.56
CA LEU A 274 6.82 6.98 -1.60
C LEU A 274 5.99 5.86 -2.20
N SER A 275 6.15 4.64 -1.70
CA SER A 275 5.18 3.57 -2.00
C SER A 275 3.84 3.84 -1.31
N ALA A 276 2.79 3.11 -1.71
CA ALA A 276 1.51 3.15 -1.03
C ALA A 276 1.69 3.01 0.49
N ALA A 277 1.03 3.89 1.24
CA ALA A 277 1.07 4.03 2.70
C ALA A 277 2.29 4.70 3.35
N GLN A 278 3.38 4.94 2.62
CA GLN A 278 4.55 5.61 3.19
C GLN A 278 4.34 7.12 3.34
N ARG A 279 5.01 7.70 4.34
CA ARG A 279 5.03 9.12 4.65
C ARG A 279 6.46 9.62 4.77
N CYS A 280 6.66 10.87 4.37
CA CYS A 280 7.91 11.58 4.54
C CYS A 280 7.60 13.04 4.88
N SER A 281 8.12 13.52 6.01
CA SER A 281 8.10 14.94 6.33
C SER A 281 9.48 15.56 6.09
N PHE A 282 9.52 16.67 5.38
CA PHE A 282 10.76 17.32 4.96
C PHE A 282 10.65 18.85 5.01
N LEU A 283 11.80 19.50 5.17
CA LEU A 283 11.92 20.95 5.02
C LEU A 283 12.13 21.31 3.57
N LEU A 284 11.47 22.37 3.13
CA LEU A 284 11.76 23.06 1.88
C LEU A 284 11.88 24.54 2.17
N THR A 285 13.02 25.14 1.81
CA THR A 285 13.23 26.59 1.94
C THR A 285 13.00 27.26 0.60
N THR A 286 12.04 28.17 0.57
CA THR A 286 11.67 28.93 -0.61
C THR A 286 12.73 29.96 -0.98
N ARG A 287 12.81 30.30 -2.27
CA ARG A 287 13.69 31.34 -2.79
C ARG A 287 13.28 32.72 -2.29
N ASN A 288 14.23 33.66 -2.27
CA ASN A 288 13.93 35.06 -1.94
C ASN A 288 13.31 35.82 -3.13
N ASP A 289 13.56 35.35 -4.35
CA ASP A 289 13.02 35.92 -5.57
C ASP A 289 11.61 35.39 -5.84
N THR A 290 10.73 36.26 -6.31
CA THR A 290 9.33 35.97 -6.64
C THR A 290 9.05 36.12 -8.14
N SER A 291 10.08 36.19 -8.97
CA SER A 291 9.96 36.34 -10.43
C SER A 291 9.49 35.07 -11.15
N GLU A 292 9.52 33.91 -10.48
CA GLU A 292 9.18 32.60 -11.04
C GLU A 292 8.35 31.79 -10.03
N ASN A 293 7.38 31.02 -10.55
CA ASN A 293 6.71 29.95 -9.81
C ASN A 293 7.39 28.61 -10.14
N PHE A 294 7.35 27.66 -9.21
CA PHE A 294 8.10 26.40 -9.36
C PHE A 294 7.17 25.19 -9.35
N PRO A 295 7.22 24.32 -10.36
CA PRO A 295 6.45 23.09 -10.35
C PRO A 295 7.06 22.09 -9.35
N PHE A 296 6.19 21.26 -8.79
CA PHE A 296 6.56 20.03 -8.10
C PHE A 296 5.72 18.90 -8.70
N VAL A 297 6.33 17.74 -8.83
CA VAL A 297 5.75 16.64 -9.60
C VAL A 297 5.76 15.38 -8.77
N ALA A 298 4.69 14.61 -8.88
CA ALA A 298 4.67 13.20 -8.52
C ALA A 298 4.44 12.37 -9.79
N SER A 299 5.27 11.34 -9.97
CA SER A 299 5.21 10.42 -11.10
C SER A 299 5.01 9.01 -10.59
N MET A 300 3.98 8.31 -11.06
CA MET A 300 3.77 6.92 -10.66
C MET A 300 4.91 6.05 -11.14
N ASP A 301 5.28 5.07 -10.32
CA ASP A 301 6.18 4.00 -10.72
C ASP A 301 5.48 3.07 -11.72
N THR A 302 5.68 3.36 -13.00
CA THR A 302 5.12 2.59 -14.10
C THR A 302 5.68 1.18 -14.21
N THR A 303 6.77 0.85 -13.50
CA THR A 303 7.29 -0.53 -13.47
C THR A 303 6.35 -1.50 -12.76
N LEU A 304 5.42 -0.97 -11.95
CA LEU A 304 4.34 -1.74 -11.33
C LEU A 304 3.23 -2.11 -12.31
N PHE A 305 3.15 -1.52 -13.50
CA PHE A 305 1.99 -1.70 -14.39
C PHE A 305 2.29 -2.69 -15.52
N ASP A 306 1.48 -3.76 -15.60
CA ASP A 306 1.54 -4.75 -16.68
C ASP A 306 1.39 -4.14 -18.08
N THR A 307 0.62 -3.07 -18.19
CA THR A 307 0.40 -2.32 -19.43
C THR A 307 0.33 -0.83 -19.15
N LEU A 308 0.66 -0.01 -20.14
CA LEU A 308 0.51 1.44 -20.07
C LEU A 308 -0.58 1.88 -21.06
N PRO A 309 -1.82 2.09 -20.59
CA PRO A 309 -2.89 2.64 -21.42
C PRO A 309 -2.48 3.99 -22.02
N GLU A 310 -2.92 4.26 -23.25
CA GLU A 310 -2.59 5.54 -23.95
C GLU A 310 -3.18 6.76 -23.22
N ASP A 311 -4.25 6.58 -22.45
CA ASP A 311 -4.96 7.62 -21.70
C ASP A 311 -4.53 7.71 -20.22
N LEU A 312 -3.55 6.92 -19.77
CA LEU A 312 -3.00 6.97 -18.42
C LEU A 312 -2.32 8.32 -18.16
N ASN A 313 -2.79 9.06 -17.16
CA ASN A 313 -2.10 10.24 -16.64
C ASN A 313 -1.29 9.90 -15.38
N TYR A 314 -0.14 9.26 -15.55
CA TYR A 314 0.71 8.83 -14.44
C TYR A 314 1.55 9.95 -13.79
N ASN A 315 1.52 11.16 -14.35
CA ASN A 315 2.19 12.33 -13.78
C ASN A 315 1.17 13.33 -13.24
N VAL A 316 1.40 13.85 -12.04
CA VAL A 316 0.64 14.98 -11.51
C VAL A 316 1.56 16.12 -11.13
N THR A 317 1.18 17.33 -11.53
CA THR A 317 1.93 18.56 -11.27
C THR A 317 1.14 19.45 -10.32
N GLY A 318 1.85 20.00 -9.35
CA GLY A 318 1.43 21.18 -8.60
C GLY A 318 2.47 22.28 -8.70
N TRP A 319 2.17 23.47 -8.19
CA TRP A 319 3.08 24.62 -8.22
C TRP A 319 3.22 25.26 -6.84
N LEU A 320 4.48 25.51 -6.46
CA LEU A 320 4.82 26.50 -5.45
C LEU A 320 4.63 27.89 -6.08
N VAL A 321 3.56 28.57 -5.70
CA VAL A 321 3.17 29.87 -6.24
C VAL A 321 3.72 30.99 -5.36
N TYR A 322 4.73 31.69 -5.86
CA TYR A 322 5.37 32.85 -5.23
C TYR A 322 4.63 34.16 -5.57
N ASP A 323 4.21 34.34 -6.82
CA ASP A 323 3.34 35.43 -7.26
C ASP A 323 2.31 34.89 -8.26
N LYS A 324 1.02 35.14 -7.97
CA LYS A 324 -0.12 34.75 -8.83
C LYS A 324 -0.13 35.45 -10.19
N LYS A 325 0.67 36.50 -10.38
CA LYS A 325 0.79 37.21 -11.66
C LYS A 325 1.77 36.55 -12.61
N GLU A 326 2.73 35.79 -12.06
CA GLU A 326 3.71 35.08 -12.85
C GLU A 326 3.10 33.78 -13.42
N PRO A 327 3.58 33.33 -14.59
CA PRO A 327 3.05 32.10 -15.20
C PRO A 327 3.30 30.88 -14.32
N LEU A 328 2.50 29.84 -14.54
CA LEU A 328 2.76 28.49 -14.04
C LEU A 328 3.52 27.75 -15.14
N PRO A 329 4.85 27.55 -15.01
CA PRO A 329 5.62 26.87 -16.05
C PRO A 329 5.28 25.38 -16.09
N GLU A 330 5.42 24.77 -17.26
CA GLU A 330 5.39 23.31 -17.41
C GLU A 330 6.58 22.69 -16.67
N PRO A 331 6.42 21.50 -16.06
CA PRO A 331 7.50 20.83 -15.34
C PRO A 331 8.64 20.44 -16.28
N ALA A 332 9.88 20.60 -15.83
CA ALA A 332 11.03 20.11 -16.57
C ALA A 332 11.04 18.57 -16.65
N GLU A 333 11.36 18.04 -17.83
CA GLU A 333 11.65 16.62 -17.99
C GLU A 333 12.95 16.26 -17.26
N ILE A 334 12.92 15.18 -16.48
CA ILE A 334 14.13 14.62 -15.88
C ILE A 334 14.74 13.65 -16.90
N PRO A 335 15.94 13.94 -17.45
CA PRO A 335 16.59 13.04 -18.37
C PRO A 335 17.23 11.86 -17.62
N GLY A 336 17.00 10.64 -18.10
CA GLY A 336 17.56 9.42 -17.50
C GLY A 336 16.66 8.81 -16.45
N ASP A 337 17.26 8.05 -15.53
CA ASP A 337 16.55 7.31 -14.50
C ASP A 337 16.24 8.19 -13.28
N PHE A 338 15.17 7.84 -12.56
CA PHE A 338 14.83 8.49 -11.30
C PHE A 338 15.73 7.97 -10.18
N GLU A 339 16.34 8.91 -9.45
CA GLU A 339 17.32 8.63 -8.37
C GLU A 339 16.77 9.14 -7.02
N PRO A 340 15.76 8.47 -6.43
CA PRO A 340 15.22 8.86 -5.14
C PRO A 340 16.23 8.59 -4.02
N HIS A 341 16.12 9.34 -2.92
CA HIS A 341 16.89 9.07 -1.71
C HIS A 341 16.58 7.67 -1.15
N ASP A 342 17.62 6.88 -0.87
CA ASP A 342 17.48 5.56 -0.26
C ASP A 342 17.09 5.67 1.22
N ASP A 343 15.85 5.27 1.51
CA ASP A 343 15.26 5.31 2.84
C ASP A 343 15.98 4.42 3.87
N MET A 344 16.69 3.38 3.42
CA MET A 344 17.48 2.50 4.30
C MET A 344 18.69 3.23 4.92
N THR A 345 19.13 4.35 4.33
CA THR A 345 20.28 5.12 4.81
C THR A 345 19.93 6.13 5.91
N LEU A 346 18.63 6.37 6.15
CA LEU A 346 18.16 7.30 7.17
C LEU A 346 18.46 6.77 8.58
N VAL A 347 18.89 7.68 9.46
CA VAL A 347 19.23 7.35 10.85
C VAL A 347 18.15 7.88 11.79
N PRO A 348 17.44 7.04 12.57
CA PRO A 348 16.46 7.50 13.54
C PRO A 348 17.07 8.44 14.59
N TRP A 349 16.33 9.49 14.96
CA TRP A 349 16.81 10.53 15.88
C TRP A 349 17.19 10.00 17.27
N ASP A 350 16.46 8.99 17.76
CA ASP A 350 16.71 8.37 19.07
C ASP A 350 17.87 7.35 19.08
N ASN A 351 18.48 7.09 17.92
CA ASN A 351 19.62 6.18 17.76
C ASN A 351 19.37 4.79 18.36
N GLN A 352 18.14 4.27 18.26
CA GLN A 352 17.86 2.92 18.75
C GLN A 352 18.75 1.89 18.03
N THR A 353 19.55 1.16 18.81
CA THR A 353 20.43 0.12 18.29
C THR A 353 19.64 -1.09 17.79
N LEU A 354 20.22 -1.79 16.81
CA LEU A 354 19.72 -3.07 16.31
C LEU A 354 19.33 -4.02 17.45
N TYR A 355 18.14 -4.62 17.36
CA TYR A 355 17.78 -5.76 18.18
C TYR A 355 18.60 -6.98 17.73
N THR A 356 19.37 -7.55 18.65
CA THR A 356 20.25 -8.70 18.38
C THR A 356 19.65 -9.97 18.95
N ASN A 357 20.01 -11.12 18.36
CA ASN A 357 19.57 -12.45 18.78
C ASN A 357 18.03 -12.59 18.78
N PRO A 358 17.39 -12.63 17.60
CA PRO A 358 15.95 -12.83 17.53
C PRO A 358 15.53 -14.13 18.24
N ASP A 359 14.49 -14.06 19.07
CA ASP A 359 13.91 -15.20 19.79
C ASP A 359 13.07 -16.08 18.83
N GLN A 360 12.46 -15.44 17.82
CA GLN A 360 11.69 -16.10 16.77
C GLN A 360 12.01 -15.46 15.42
N SER A 361 12.37 -16.28 14.43
CA SER A 361 12.56 -15.85 13.04
C SER A 361 11.48 -16.49 12.16
N ILE A 362 10.83 -15.67 11.33
CA ILE A 362 9.67 -16.02 10.53
C ILE A 362 10.01 -15.72 9.07
N SER A 363 10.07 -16.76 8.24
CA SER A 363 10.33 -16.63 6.80
C SER A 363 9.01 -16.68 6.04
N LEU A 364 8.82 -15.70 5.15
CA LEU A 364 7.64 -15.53 4.34
C LEU A 364 8.05 -15.36 2.87
N ASP A 365 7.71 -16.33 2.04
CA ASP A 365 7.95 -16.26 0.60
C ASP A 365 6.71 -15.67 -0.08
N VAL A 366 6.89 -14.59 -0.86
CA VAL A 366 5.83 -13.93 -1.62
C VAL A 366 5.66 -14.65 -2.95
N ILE A 367 4.46 -15.15 -3.23
CA ILE A 367 4.14 -15.91 -4.44
C ILE A 367 2.80 -15.46 -4.99
N MET A 368 2.69 -15.34 -6.32
CA MET A 368 1.43 -15.16 -7.05
C MET A 368 1.13 -16.44 -7.84
N ASP A 369 -0.03 -17.07 -7.63
CA ASP A 369 -0.41 -18.29 -8.36
C ASP A 369 -1.92 -18.44 -8.51
N ASN A 370 -2.34 -19.24 -9.50
CA ASN A 370 -3.74 -19.50 -9.78
C ASN A 370 -4.31 -20.63 -8.91
N LEU A 371 -5.55 -20.43 -8.44
CA LEU A 371 -6.33 -21.46 -7.77
C LEU A 371 -7.39 -22.06 -8.71
N ASN A 372 -8.12 -23.08 -8.24
CA ASN A 372 -8.98 -23.92 -9.08
C ASN A 372 -10.24 -23.24 -9.63
N ASP A 373 -10.58 -22.05 -9.15
CA ASP A 373 -11.60 -21.18 -9.73
C ASP A 373 -11.07 -20.37 -10.94
N GLY A 374 -9.75 -20.42 -11.16
CA GLY A 374 -9.01 -19.81 -12.25
C GLY A 374 -8.54 -18.39 -11.97
N ALA A 375 -8.82 -17.82 -10.79
CA ALA A 375 -8.30 -16.51 -10.39
C ALA A 375 -6.87 -16.65 -9.82
N ASN A 376 -6.09 -15.57 -9.94
CA ASN A 376 -4.77 -15.45 -9.35
C ASN A 376 -4.90 -14.98 -7.88
N TYR A 377 -4.12 -15.60 -7.00
CA TYR A 377 -4.07 -15.32 -5.57
C TYR A 377 -2.65 -15.00 -5.15
N ALA A 378 -2.52 -14.16 -4.13
CA ALA A 378 -1.25 -13.89 -3.48
C ALA A 378 -1.09 -14.75 -2.23
N PHE A 379 0.13 -15.19 -1.99
CA PHE A 379 0.48 -16.11 -0.92
C PHE A 379 1.66 -15.59 -0.13
N PHE A 380 1.58 -15.83 1.18
CA PHE A 380 2.79 -16.05 1.95
C PHE A 380 3.03 -17.55 2.09
N ASN A 381 4.21 -18.01 1.69
CA ASN A 381 4.55 -19.42 1.62
C ASN A 381 3.52 -20.17 0.73
N ASN A 382 2.71 -21.04 1.33
CA ASN A 382 1.65 -21.79 0.65
C ASN A 382 0.24 -21.41 1.13
N ILE A 383 0.09 -20.25 1.80
CA ILE A 383 -1.17 -19.81 2.40
C ILE A 383 -1.57 -18.46 1.80
N THR A 384 -2.75 -18.42 1.20
CA THR A 384 -3.44 -17.17 0.85
C THR A 384 -4.44 -16.84 1.97
N TYR A 385 -4.43 -15.60 2.42
CA TYR A 385 -5.23 -15.17 3.55
C TYR A 385 -6.73 -15.28 3.26
N THR A 386 -7.48 -15.87 4.17
CA THR A 386 -8.95 -15.90 4.15
C THR A 386 -9.48 -15.48 5.50
N SER A 387 -10.33 -14.45 5.51
CA SER A 387 -10.90 -13.92 6.75
C SER A 387 -11.63 -15.02 7.55
N PRO A 388 -11.41 -15.08 8.87
CA PRO A 388 -12.08 -16.05 9.72
C PRO A 388 -13.57 -15.70 9.89
N LYS A 389 -14.35 -16.65 10.43
CA LYS A 389 -15.76 -16.41 10.77
C LYS A 389 -15.93 -15.54 12.03
N VAL A 390 -14.96 -15.58 12.92
CA VAL A 390 -14.90 -14.80 14.17
C VAL A 390 -13.66 -13.92 14.08
N PRO A 391 -13.73 -12.61 14.39
CA PRO A 391 -12.55 -11.76 14.41
C PRO A 391 -11.42 -12.38 15.24
N THR A 392 -10.19 -12.34 14.73
CA THR A 392 -9.04 -12.98 15.38
C THR A 392 -8.84 -12.50 16.82
N LEU A 393 -9.02 -11.20 17.09
CA LEU A 393 -8.98 -10.65 18.45
C LEU A 393 -10.05 -11.30 19.35
N TYR A 394 -11.25 -11.52 18.83
CA TYR A 394 -12.36 -12.05 19.63
C TYR A 394 -12.17 -13.54 19.91
N THR A 395 -11.53 -14.25 18.98
CA THR A 395 -10.99 -15.59 19.22
C THR A 395 -9.97 -15.57 20.35
N ALA A 396 -8.97 -14.68 20.28
CA ALA A 396 -7.92 -14.57 21.30
C ALA A 396 -8.50 -14.27 22.69
N LEU A 397 -9.53 -13.42 22.78
CA LEU A 397 -10.18 -13.06 24.04
C LEU A 397 -11.12 -14.14 24.60
N SER A 398 -11.56 -15.10 23.77
CA SER A 398 -12.52 -16.13 24.18
C SER A 398 -11.94 -17.54 24.31
N ALA A 399 -10.74 -17.80 23.78
CA ALA A 399 -10.09 -19.11 23.78
C ALA A 399 -9.43 -19.52 25.12
N GLY A 400 -9.33 -18.61 26.11
CA GLY A 400 -8.62 -18.87 27.36
C GLY A 400 -7.15 -19.24 27.12
N ASP A 401 -6.64 -20.27 27.80
CA ASP A 401 -5.24 -20.71 27.65
C ASP A 401 -4.90 -21.18 26.23
N LEU A 402 -5.90 -21.69 25.48
CA LEU A 402 -5.73 -22.11 24.09
C LEU A 402 -5.43 -20.94 23.14
N ALA A 403 -5.56 -19.69 23.58
CA ALA A 403 -5.16 -18.53 22.79
C ALA A 403 -3.65 -18.53 22.44
N THR A 404 -2.84 -19.31 23.16
CA THR A 404 -1.42 -19.53 22.82
C THR A 404 -1.19 -20.55 21.71
N ASN A 405 -2.22 -21.30 21.31
CA ASN A 405 -2.12 -22.28 20.24
C ASN A 405 -2.54 -21.64 18.91
N PRO A 406 -1.65 -21.54 17.92
CA PRO A 406 -1.98 -20.91 16.63
C PRO A 406 -3.17 -21.55 15.92
N ALA A 407 -3.46 -22.84 16.16
CA ALA A 407 -4.56 -23.55 15.51
C ALA A 407 -5.94 -22.92 15.78
N VAL A 408 -6.17 -22.27 16.91
CA VAL A 408 -7.50 -21.67 17.19
C VAL A 408 -7.83 -20.50 16.25
N TYR A 409 -6.80 -19.89 15.66
CA TYR A 409 -6.95 -18.78 14.73
C TYR A 409 -7.16 -19.23 13.28
N GLY A 410 -7.14 -20.54 13.02
CA GLY A 410 -7.37 -21.10 11.68
C GLY A 410 -6.12 -21.15 10.81
N GLU A 411 -6.13 -22.05 9.84
CA GLU A 411 -4.98 -22.25 8.94
C GLU A 411 -4.79 -21.06 8.00
N TYR A 412 -5.88 -20.59 7.40
CA TYR A 412 -5.87 -19.59 6.34
C TYR A 412 -5.81 -18.14 6.82
N THR A 413 -5.72 -17.88 8.13
CA THR A 413 -5.38 -16.54 8.62
C THR A 413 -3.86 -16.35 8.79
N HIS A 414 -3.09 -17.39 8.46
CA HIS A 414 -1.63 -17.49 8.62
C HIS A 414 -1.15 -16.94 9.99
N PRO A 415 -1.59 -17.56 11.11
CA PRO A 415 -1.37 -17.01 12.44
C PRO A 415 0.02 -17.34 12.99
N PHE A 416 0.68 -16.34 13.55
CA PHE A 416 1.92 -16.47 14.32
C PHE A 416 1.68 -15.96 15.73
N VAL A 417 1.79 -16.84 16.72
CA VAL A 417 1.66 -16.46 18.14
C VAL A 417 3.02 -16.05 18.66
N LEU A 418 3.11 -14.86 19.25
CA LEU A 418 4.35 -14.27 19.78
C LEU A 418 4.29 -14.19 21.31
N GLU A 419 5.37 -14.55 21.99
CA GLU A 419 5.44 -14.35 23.44
C GLU A 419 5.79 -12.90 23.78
N LYS A 420 5.44 -12.50 25.00
CA LYS A 420 5.72 -11.15 25.48
C LYS A 420 7.22 -10.87 25.50
N ASP A 421 7.58 -9.70 24.98
CA ASP A 421 8.92 -9.12 24.92
C ASP A 421 9.94 -9.89 24.05
N GLN A 422 9.50 -10.85 23.22
CA GLN A 422 10.37 -11.50 22.24
C GLN A 422 10.86 -10.51 21.18
N VAL A 423 12.11 -10.66 20.77
CA VAL A 423 12.62 -10.07 19.54
C VAL A 423 12.20 -10.97 18.38
N VAL A 424 11.39 -10.44 17.48
CA VAL A 424 10.88 -11.15 16.30
C VAL A 424 11.61 -10.64 15.08
N GLU A 425 12.07 -11.57 14.25
CA GLU A 425 12.62 -11.32 12.93
C GLU A 425 11.65 -11.81 11.86
N ILE A 426 11.34 -10.94 10.90
CA ILE A 426 10.55 -11.28 9.72
C ILE A 426 11.50 -11.20 8.52
N ILE A 427 11.67 -12.32 7.83
CA ILE A 427 12.40 -12.41 6.57
C ILE A 427 11.34 -12.56 5.48
N VAL A 428 11.31 -11.62 4.53
CA VAL A 428 10.40 -11.70 3.39
C VAL A 428 11.23 -11.88 2.12
N ASN A 429 11.01 -12.99 1.43
CA ASN A 429 11.64 -13.27 0.14
C ASN A 429 10.62 -13.00 -0.96
N ASN A 430 11.01 -12.19 -1.95
CA ASN A 430 10.17 -11.96 -3.12
C ASN A 430 10.45 -13.04 -4.16
N LEU A 431 9.48 -13.91 -4.41
CA LEU A 431 9.53 -14.84 -5.55
C LEU A 431 8.62 -14.36 -6.69
N ASP A 432 8.19 -13.09 -6.60
CA ASP A 432 7.49 -12.34 -7.63
C ASP A 432 8.40 -11.23 -8.20
N SER A 433 8.10 -10.81 -9.43
CA SER A 433 8.86 -9.76 -10.14
C SER A 433 8.35 -8.34 -9.84
N GLY A 434 7.31 -8.18 -9.03
CA GLY A 434 6.78 -6.89 -8.62
C GLY A 434 7.47 -6.29 -7.40
N ARG A 435 7.24 -5.00 -7.16
CA ARG A 435 7.58 -4.34 -5.87
C ARG A 435 6.39 -4.47 -4.92
N HIS A 436 6.66 -4.73 -3.64
CA HIS A 436 5.61 -4.86 -2.62
C HIS A 436 5.91 -4.01 -1.38
N PRO A 437 5.09 -3.00 -1.05
CA PRO A 437 5.23 -2.27 0.21
C PRO A 437 4.63 -3.06 1.37
N PHE A 438 5.45 -3.70 2.20
CA PHE A 438 4.97 -4.44 3.36
C PHE A 438 4.77 -3.54 4.57
N HIS A 439 3.57 -3.58 5.13
CA HIS A 439 3.14 -2.84 6.31
C HIS A 439 2.94 -3.77 7.52
N LEU A 440 3.32 -3.30 8.71
CA LEU A 440 3.07 -3.97 9.99
C LEU A 440 2.22 -3.08 10.91
N HIS A 441 1.08 -3.61 11.36
CA HIS A 441 0.25 -2.95 12.36
C HIS A 441 0.91 -2.98 13.75
N GLY A 442 0.58 -2.00 14.59
CA GLY A 442 0.94 -2.01 16.02
C GLY A 442 2.40 -1.70 16.35
N HIS A 443 3.28 -1.62 15.34
CA HIS A 443 4.73 -1.45 15.52
C HIS A 443 5.38 -0.65 14.40
N ALA A 444 6.45 0.08 14.75
CA ALA A 444 7.47 0.48 13.78
C ALA A 444 8.63 -0.51 13.90
N PHE A 445 8.86 -1.31 12.86
CA PHE A 445 9.95 -2.28 12.82
C PHE A 445 11.28 -1.60 12.48
N GLN A 446 12.39 -2.26 12.85
CA GLN A 446 13.71 -1.96 12.33
C GLN A 446 13.84 -2.56 10.93
N ALA A 447 14.10 -1.72 9.92
CA ALA A 447 14.47 -2.14 8.58
C ALA A 447 15.97 -2.53 8.61
N VAL A 448 16.22 -3.82 8.80
CA VAL A 448 17.57 -4.33 9.07
C VAL A 448 18.35 -4.55 7.79
N TRP A 449 17.68 -5.05 6.75
CA TRP A 449 18.28 -5.38 5.46
C TRP A 449 17.23 -5.27 4.36
N ARG A 450 17.69 -4.82 3.18
CA ARG A 450 16.98 -4.90 1.91
C ARG A 450 18.02 -5.23 0.85
N SER A 451 17.80 -6.27 0.07
CA SER A 451 18.67 -6.57 -1.07
C SER A 451 18.45 -5.57 -2.21
N GLU A 452 19.39 -5.54 -3.13
CA GLU A 452 19.12 -5.01 -4.47
C GLU A 452 18.04 -5.86 -5.19
N GLU A 453 17.54 -5.37 -6.31
CA GLU A 453 16.68 -6.15 -7.22
C GLU A 453 17.41 -7.42 -7.69
N GLU A 454 16.66 -8.49 -7.94
CA GLU A 454 17.21 -9.80 -8.32
C GLU A 454 18.21 -10.38 -7.30
N GLY A 455 18.14 -9.94 -6.04
CA GLY A 455 19.02 -10.38 -4.95
C GLY A 455 18.80 -11.84 -4.50
N GLY A 456 17.74 -12.50 -4.97
CA GLY A 456 17.35 -13.84 -4.56
C GLY A 456 16.83 -13.91 -3.13
N THR A 457 16.80 -15.11 -2.55
CA THR A 457 16.35 -15.28 -1.15
C THR A 457 17.39 -14.77 -0.17
N PHE A 458 16.96 -14.38 1.04
CA PHE A 458 17.87 -13.94 2.08
C PHE A 458 18.88 -15.05 2.44
N GLN A 459 18.46 -16.31 2.41
CA GLN A 459 19.33 -17.46 2.66
C GLN A 459 20.47 -17.56 1.64
N ASP A 460 20.22 -17.18 0.37
CA ASP A 460 21.22 -17.19 -0.70
C ASP A 460 22.22 -16.03 -0.60
N SER A 461 21.86 -14.95 0.08
CA SER A 461 22.70 -13.75 0.22
C SER A 461 24.00 -14.00 0.99
N GLY A 462 24.01 -14.98 1.90
CA GLY A 462 25.12 -15.21 2.82
C GLY A 462 25.33 -14.11 3.88
N THR A 463 24.41 -13.15 3.96
CA THR A 463 24.43 -12.04 4.92
C THR A 463 24.30 -12.55 6.36
N THR A 464 25.05 -11.94 7.27
CA THR A 464 25.04 -12.27 8.70
C THR A 464 24.73 -11.05 9.55
N ASP A 465 24.46 -11.25 10.85
CA ASP A 465 24.26 -10.16 11.82
C ASP A 465 25.42 -9.14 11.86
N ALA A 466 26.62 -9.50 11.39
CA ALA A 466 27.77 -8.60 11.32
C ALA A 466 27.66 -7.55 10.20
N ASP A 467 26.86 -7.83 9.17
CA ASP A 467 26.66 -6.99 8.00
C ASP A 467 25.54 -5.95 8.21
N PHE A 468 24.71 -6.17 9.23
CA PHE A 468 23.58 -5.30 9.55
C PHE A 468 24.02 -3.93 10.12
N PRO A 469 23.25 -2.86 9.83
CA PRO A 469 23.53 -1.55 10.39
C PRO A 469 23.39 -1.57 11.91
N LYS A 470 24.30 -0.89 12.60
CA LYS A 470 24.26 -0.78 14.07
C LYS A 470 23.02 -0.05 14.58
N ILE A 471 22.54 0.90 13.79
CA ILE A 471 21.36 1.71 14.03
C ILE A 471 20.52 1.60 12.74
N PRO A 472 19.69 0.55 12.60
CA PRO A 472 18.81 0.41 11.45
C PRO A 472 17.77 1.54 11.44
N MET A 473 17.32 1.90 10.24
CA MET A 473 16.15 2.74 10.08
C MET A 473 14.92 2.08 10.71
N ARG A 474 13.95 2.87 11.19
CA ARG A 474 12.67 2.35 11.68
C ARG A 474 11.51 3.00 10.98
N ARG A 475 10.51 2.20 10.64
CA ARG A 475 9.28 2.64 9.98
C ARG A 475 8.19 1.57 10.11
N ASP A 476 6.99 1.84 9.59
CA ASP A 476 5.89 0.86 9.57
C ASP A 476 5.60 0.27 8.19
N THR A 477 6.12 0.83 7.09
CA THR A 477 5.95 0.27 5.74
C THR A 477 7.26 0.27 4.95
N LEU A 478 7.75 -0.86 4.45
CA LEU A 478 9.00 -0.95 3.67
C LEU A 478 8.76 -1.65 2.32
N VAL A 479 9.39 -1.13 1.27
CA VAL A 479 9.31 -1.71 -0.07
C VAL A 479 10.27 -2.90 -0.17
N LEU A 480 9.71 -4.05 -0.52
CA LEU A 480 10.43 -5.21 -1.02
C LEU A 480 10.58 -5.08 -2.54
N TYR A 481 11.81 -5.25 -3.02
CA TYR A 481 12.17 -5.12 -4.43
C TYR A 481 11.93 -6.42 -5.22
N PRO A 482 11.80 -6.34 -6.56
CA PRO A 482 11.61 -7.49 -7.44
C PRO A 482 12.67 -8.56 -7.20
N ASP A 483 12.25 -9.82 -7.09
CA ASP A 483 13.15 -10.97 -6.96
C ASP A 483 14.21 -10.82 -5.85
N GLY A 484 13.93 -10.00 -4.83
CA GLY A 484 14.84 -9.66 -3.74
C GLY A 484 14.37 -10.15 -2.37
N ASN A 485 14.89 -9.55 -1.30
CA ASN A 485 14.51 -9.87 0.07
C ASN A 485 14.63 -8.68 1.02
N VAL A 486 13.88 -8.73 2.13
CA VAL A 486 14.02 -7.82 3.27
C VAL A 486 14.09 -8.58 4.59
N VAL A 487 14.81 -8.01 5.56
CA VAL A 487 14.81 -8.47 6.96
C VAL A 487 14.34 -7.34 7.85
N LEU A 488 13.32 -7.62 8.64
CA LEU A 488 12.70 -6.70 9.59
C LEU A 488 12.85 -7.26 11.01
N ARG A 489 13.12 -6.41 12.00
CA ARG A 489 13.10 -6.81 13.41
C ARG A 489 12.23 -5.91 14.25
N PHE A 490 11.41 -6.47 15.13
CA PHE A 490 10.65 -5.71 16.12
C PHE A 490 10.60 -6.47 17.45
N LYS A 491 10.15 -5.77 18.50
CA LYS A 491 9.97 -6.38 19.81
C LYS A 491 8.48 -6.53 20.11
N ALA A 492 8.04 -7.74 20.42
CA ALA A 492 6.67 -8.09 20.79
C ALA A 492 6.30 -7.55 22.20
N ASN A 493 6.23 -6.22 22.34
CA ASN A 493 5.96 -5.52 23.60
C ASN A 493 4.62 -4.75 23.64
N ASN A 494 3.75 -4.97 22.67
CA ASN A 494 2.42 -4.39 22.49
C ASN A 494 1.37 -5.52 22.30
N PRO A 495 0.86 -6.13 23.40
CA PRO A 495 -0.12 -7.21 23.32
C PRO A 495 -1.34 -6.84 22.49
N GLY A 496 -1.62 -7.63 21.46
CA GLY A 496 -2.63 -7.30 20.45
C GLY A 496 -2.68 -8.31 19.32
N VAL A 497 -3.54 -8.05 18.34
CA VAL A 497 -3.58 -8.80 17.09
C VAL A 497 -3.26 -7.85 15.95
N TRP A 498 -2.17 -8.11 15.23
CA TRP A 498 -1.58 -7.19 14.27
C TRP A 498 -1.45 -7.86 12.90
N LEU A 499 -1.91 -7.17 11.85
CA LEU A 499 -1.71 -7.63 10.48
C LEU A 499 -0.29 -7.29 10.00
N PHE A 500 0.24 -8.17 9.16
CA PHE A 500 1.39 -7.90 8.31
C PHE A 500 1.02 -8.24 6.88
N HIS A 501 1.07 -7.26 5.99
CA HIS A 501 0.55 -7.42 4.64
C HIS A 501 1.21 -6.47 3.64
N CYS A 502 1.13 -6.81 2.36
CA CYS A 502 1.42 -5.85 1.29
C CYS A 502 0.37 -4.73 1.32
N HIS A 503 0.74 -3.48 1.07
CA HIS A 503 -0.18 -2.34 1.06
C HIS A 503 -0.66 -1.98 -0.35
N ILE A 504 -0.36 -2.80 -1.35
CA ILE A 504 -1.08 -2.78 -2.64
C ILE A 504 -2.44 -3.44 -2.42
N GLU A 505 -3.51 -2.68 -2.62
CA GLU A 505 -4.86 -3.12 -2.29
C GLU A 505 -5.27 -4.40 -3.03
N TRP A 506 -4.85 -4.53 -4.28
CA TRP A 506 -5.05 -5.74 -5.08
C TRP A 506 -4.45 -6.98 -4.41
N HIS A 507 -3.24 -6.87 -3.87
CA HIS A 507 -2.53 -7.96 -3.21
C HIS A 507 -3.14 -8.30 -1.85
N VAL A 508 -3.65 -7.30 -1.11
CA VAL A 508 -4.43 -7.54 0.12
C VAL A 508 -5.69 -8.34 -0.20
N GLN A 509 -6.43 -7.92 -1.24
CA GLN A 509 -7.67 -8.59 -1.62
C GLN A 509 -7.46 -9.98 -2.22
N SER A 510 -6.28 -10.26 -2.80
CA SER A 510 -5.89 -11.60 -3.24
C SER A 510 -5.20 -12.44 -2.15
N GLY A 511 -5.03 -11.91 -0.94
CA GLY A 511 -4.68 -12.66 0.26
C GLY A 511 -3.23 -12.55 0.75
N LEU A 512 -2.47 -11.54 0.35
CA LEU A 512 -1.07 -11.33 0.77
C LEU A 512 -0.95 -10.77 2.20
N MET A 513 -1.38 -11.56 3.18
CA MET A 513 -1.48 -11.15 4.58
C MET A 513 -1.10 -12.28 5.54
N ALA A 514 -0.56 -11.90 6.70
CA ALA A 514 -0.36 -12.76 7.86
C ALA A 514 -0.87 -12.08 9.12
N THR A 515 -1.13 -12.88 10.17
CA THR A 515 -1.64 -12.37 11.45
C THR A 515 -0.67 -12.66 12.59
N PHE A 516 -0.18 -11.63 13.25
CA PHE A 516 0.60 -11.73 14.48
C PHE A 516 -0.32 -11.62 15.69
N VAL A 517 -0.36 -12.66 16.52
CA VAL A 517 -1.11 -12.68 17.77
C VAL A 517 -0.12 -12.54 18.92
N GLU A 518 -0.05 -11.34 19.46
CA GLU A 518 1.00 -10.94 20.38
C GLU A 518 0.57 -11.04 21.84
N ALA A 519 1.30 -11.83 22.62
CA ALA A 519 1.09 -12.05 24.05
C ALA A 519 -0.41 -12.24 24.42
N PRO A 520 -1.12 -13.22 23.81
CA PRO A 520 -2.57 -13.35 23.92
C PRO A 520 -3.08 -13.52 25.36
N LEU A 521 -2.29 -14.12 26.25
CA LEU A 521 -2.64 -14.26 27.67
C LEU A 521 -2.53 -12.94 28.45
N GLU A 522 -1.66 -12.02 28.02
CA GLU A 522 -1.59 -10.66 28.59
C GLU A 522 -2.72 -9.80 28.04
N LEU A 523 -2.98 -9.92 26.74
CA LEU A 523 -4.08 -9.27 26.03
C LEU A 523 -5.44 -9.54 26.69
N GLN A 524 -5.72 -10.79 27.08
CA GLN A 524 -6.94 -11.19 27.80
C GLN A 524 -7.15 -10.46 29.15
N LYS A 525 -6.09 -9.93 29.77
CA LYS A 525 -6.16 -9.26 31.07
C LYS A 525 -6.49 -7.79 30.95
N THR A 526 -6.26 -7.18 29.79
CA THR A 526 -6.28 -5.72 29.61
C THR A 526 -7.38 -5.24 28.70
N ILE A 527 -7.90 -6.09 27.81
CA ILE A 527 -8.88 -5.69 26.80
C ILE A 527 -10.28 -6.20 27.10
N GLU A 528 -11.24 -5.29 27.04
CA GLU A 528 -12.67 -5.56 27.01
C GLU A 528 -13.25 -4.98 25.71
N ILE A 529 -14.05 -5.76 24.97
CA ILE A 529 -14.64 -5.29 23.71
C ILE A 529 -15.84 -4.37 24.02
N PRO A 530 -15.87 -3.14 23.47
CA PRO A 530 -16.98 -2.20 23.64
C PRO A 530 -18.33 -2.76 23.15
N LYS A 531 -19.43 -2.25 23.71
CA LYS A 531 -20.79 -2.75 23.42
C LYS A 531 -21.24 -2.49 22.00
N ASP A 532 -20.88 -1.34 21.45
CA ASP A 532 -21.12 -0.95 20.06
C ASP A 532 -20.37 -1.83 19.07
N HIS A 533 -19.15 -2.27 19.41
CA HIS A 533 -18.41 -3.26 18.62
C HIS A 533 -19.14 -4.61 18.57
N LEU A 534 -19.60 -5.09 19.73
CA LEU A 534 -20.42 -6.32 19.80
C LEU A 534 -21.77 -6.17 19.09
N ALA A 535 -22.36 -4.98 19.13
CA ALA A 535 -23.60 -4.68 18.42
C ALA A 535 -23.42 -4.72 16.89
N ALA A 536 -22.28 -4.23 16.38
CA ALA A 536 -21.93 -4.32 14.96
C ALA A 536 -21.84 -5.80 14.51
N CYS A 537 -21.19 -6.66 15.29
CA CYS A 537 -21.18 -8.10 15.00
C CYS A 537 -22.57 -8.71 14.99
N ALA A 538 -23.40 -8.38 15.98
CA ALA A 538 -24.75 -8.90 16.09
C ALA A 538 -25.65 -8.47 14.92
N ALA A 539 -25.46 -7.25 14.41
CA ALA A 539 -26.19 -6.72 13.27
C ALA A 539 -25.91 -7.47 11.95
N ASP A 540 -24.65 -7.92 11.74
CA ASP A 540 -24.25 -8.72 10.57
C ASP A 540 -24.28 -10.25 10.83
N GLY A 541 -24.73 -10.69 12.01
CA GLY A 541 -24.79 -12.12 12.36
C GLY A 541 -23.42 -12.78 12.51
N ILE A 542 -22.37 -11.99 12.76
CA ILE A 542 -20.99 -12.45 12.95
C ILE A 542 -20.84 -12.92 14.41
N PRO A 543 -20.40 -14.16 14.67
CA PRO A 543 -20.18 -14.62 16.04
C PRO A 543 -19.03 -13.84 16.69
N SER A 544 -19.22 -13.45 17.95
CA SER A 544 -18.22 -12.68 18.70
C SER A 544 -17.35 -13.53 19.63
N LYS A 545 -17.43 -14.86 19.51
CA LYS A 545 -16.70 -15.85 20.31
C LYS A 545 -16.51 -17.13 19.51
N GLY A 546 -15.45 -17.87 19.82
CA GLY A 546 -15.11 -19.13 19.15
C GLY A 546 -13.82 -19.01 18.35
N ASN A 547 -13.39 -20.12 17.76
CA ASN A 547 -12.24 -20.18 16.87
C ASN A 547 -12.55 -19.58 15.49
N ALA A 548 -11.58 -19.64 14.56
CA ALA A 548 -11.76 -19.16 13.19
C ALA A 548 -12.89 -19.83 12.40
N ALA A 549 -13.35 -21.02 12.80
CA ALA A 549 -14.51 -21.70 12.23
C ALA A 549 -15.85 -21.29 12.87
N GLY A 550 -15.82 -20.47 13.91
CA GLY A 550 -16.99 -20.11 14.70
C GLY A 550 -17.39 -21.14 15.75
N ASN A 551 -16.51 -22.09 16.07
CA ASN A 551 -16.77 -23.07 17.12
C ASN A 551 -16.33 -22.53 18.48
N ALA A 552 -17.30 -22.30 19.37
CA ALA A 552 -17.07 -21.84 20.74
C ALA A 552 -17.13 -22.96 21.79
N ALA A 553 -17.49 -24.18 21.40
CA ALA A 553 -17.55 -25.35 22.28
C ALA A 553 -16.24 -26.13 22.28
N ASP A 554 -15.62 -26.27 21.11
CA ASP A 554 -14.29 -26.87 20.93
C ASP A 554 -13.45 -25.98 20.01
N PHE A 555 -12.50 -25.25 20.60
CA PHE A 555 -11.67 -24.31 19.86
C PHE A 555 -10.67 -24.98 18.90
N LEU A 556 -10.42 -26.28 19.04
CA LEU A 556 -9.52 -27.03 18.15
C LEU A 556 -10.27 -27.67 16.97
N ASP A 557 -11.60 -27.69 16.99
CA ASP A 557 -12.40 -28.14 15.86
C ASP A 557 -12.61 -27.00 14.84
N LEU A 558 -11.78 -27.01 13.80
CA LEU A 558 -11.85 -26.07 12.68
C LEU A 558 -12.79 -26.53 11.55
N SER A 559 -13.67 -27.50 11.81
CA SER A 559 -14.63 -27.98 10.80
C SER A 559 -15.48 -26.83 10.29
N GLY A 560 -15.37 -26.55 8.98
CA GLY A 560 -16.11 -25.47 8.34
C GLY A 560 -15.48 -24.09 8.50
N GLN A 561 -14.19 -23.98 8.85
CA GLN A 561 -13.45 -22.72 8.66
C GLN A 561 -13.59 -22.22 7.21
N ASN A 562 -13.51 -20.91 7.02
CA ASN A 562 -13.40 -20.35 5.68
C ASN A 562 -12.07 -20.80 5.08
N ALA A 563 -12.09 -21.18 3.81
CA ALA A 563 -10.91 -21.64 3.09
C ALA A 563 -10.89 -20.99 1.69
N PRO A 564 -9.71 -20.70 1.14
CA PRO A 564 -9.59 -20.27 -0.24
C PRO A 564 -9.96 -21.42 -1.19
N PRO A 565 -10.16 -21.12 -2.48
CA PRO A 565 -10.30 -22.17 -3.49
C PRO A 565 -9.10 -23.15 -3.46
N GLY A 566 -9.33 -24.39 -3.89
CA GLY A 566 -8.27 -25.41 -3.87
C GLY A 566 -7.20 -25.16 -4.94
N PRO A 567 -6.03 -25.80 -4.87
CA PRO A 567 -5.01 -25.67 -5.91
C PRO A 567 -5.51 -26.21 -7.26
N VAL A 568 -4.98 -25.67 -8.36
CA VAL A 568 -5.26 -26.17 -9.71
C VAL A 568 -4.82 -27.64 -9.82
N ALA A 569 -5.68 -28.50 -10.34
CA ALA A 569 -5.39 -29.92 -10.48
C ALA A 569 -4.16 -30.14 -11.39
N LYS A 570 -3.19 -30.95 -10.93
CA LYS A 570 -2.01 -31.30 -11.73
C LYS A 570 -2.42 -32.15 -12.94
N GLY A 571 -2.25 -31.61 -14.15
CA GLY A 571 -2.47 -32.29 -15.42
C GLY A 571 -3.90 -32.21 -15.95
N PHE A 572 -4.16 -32.84 -17.10
CA PHE A 572 -5.50 -32.85 -17.70
C PHE A 572 -6.46 -33.71 -16.87
N THR A 573 -7.66 -33.19 -16.63
CA THR A 573 -8.76 -34.02 -16.13
C THR A 573 -9.05 -35.16 -17.12
N THR A 574 -9.67 -36.25 -16.69
CA THR A 574 -10.08 -37.34 -17.61
C THR A 574 -10.90 -36.81 -18.78
N ARG A 575 -11.77 -35.82 -18.54
CA ARG A 575 -12.52 -35.12 -19.60
C ARG A 575 -11.59 -34.36 -20.54
N GLY A 576 -10.58 -33.66 -20.03
CA GLY A 576 -9.56 -32.98 -20.80
C GLY A 576 -8.73 -33.94 -21.67
N ILE A 577 -8.32 -35.09 -21.12
CA ILE A 577 -7.60 -36.13 -21.87
C ILE A 577 -8.47 -36.66 -23.01
N ILE A 578 -9.74 -36.97 -22.73
CA ILE A 578 -10.70 -37.44 -23.74
C ILE A 578 -10.88 -36.37 -24.83
N ALA A 579 -11.13 -35.11 -24.44
CA ALA A 579 -11.31 -34.01 -25.38
C ALA A 579 -10.07 -33.80 -26.26
N LEU A 580 -8.87 -33.80 -25.68
CA LEU A 580 -7.61 -33.69 -26.40
C LEU A 580 -7.42 -34.85 -27.38
N ALA A 581 -7.69 -36.08 -26.95
CA ALA A 581 -7.57 -37.27 -27.80
C ALA A 581 -8.52 -37.20 -29.01
N PHE A 582 -9.78 -36.81 -28.81
CA PHE A 582 -10.74 -36.65 -29.90
C PHE A 582 -10.37 -35.48 -30.84
N SER A 583 -9.90 -34.34 -30.30
CA SER A 583 -9.42 -33.22 -31.12
C SER A 583 -8.21 -33.62 -31.98
N CYS A 584 -7.23 -34.32 -31.41
CA CYS A 584 -6.09 -34.84 -32.15
C CYS A 584 -6.52 -35.84 -33.23
N LEU A 585 -7.44 -36.76 -32.91
CA LEU A 585 -7.99 -37.72 -33.88
C LEU A 585 -8.70 -37.01 -35.03
N SER A 586 -9.55 -36.02 -34.73
CA SER A 586 -10.23 -35.21 -35.75
C SER A 586 -9.23 -34.44 -36.62
N GLY A 587 -8.17 -33.88 -36.04
CA GLY A 587 -7.10 -33.23 -36.78
C GLY A 587 -6.37 -34.19 -37.73
N ILE A 588 -6.00 -35.37 -37.24
CA ILE A 588 -5.36 -36.41 -38.06
C ILE A 588 -6.28 -36.87 -39.19
N ILE A 589 -7.55 -37.14 -38.90
CA ILE A 589 -8.55 -37.51 -39.92
C ILE A 589 -8.68 -36.39 -40.96
N GLY A 590 -8.73 -35.12 -40.54
CA GLY A 590 -8.77 -33.98 -41.44
C GLY A 590 -7.58 -33.96 -42.41
N VAL A 591 -6.36 -34.15 -41.90
CA VAL A 591 -5.13 -34.22 -42.73
C VAL A 591 -5.17 -35.42 -43.68
N ILE A 592 -5.61 -36.59 -43.21
CA ILE A 592 -5.74 -37.80 -44.06
C ILE A 592 -6.76 -37.57 -45.18
N VAL A 593 -7.89 -36.93 -44.89
CA VAL A 593 -8.91 -36.62 -45.89
C VAL A 593 -8.36 -35.64 -46.93
N ILE A 594 -7.65 -34.60 -46.51
CA ILE A 594 -6.99 -33.66 -47.43
C ILE A 594 -5.98 -34.40 -48.32
N ALA A 595 -5.12 -35.24 -47.74
CA ALA A 595 -4.16 -36.03 -48.51
C ALA A 595 -4.86 -36.96 -49.50
N TRP A 596 -5.93 -37.65 -49.08
CA TRP A 596 -6.68 -38.54 -49.94
C TRP A 596 -7.31 -37.78 -51.13
N TYR A 597 -7.96 -36.65 -50.91
CA TYR A 597 -8.46 -35.82 -52.01
C TYR A 597 -7.33 -35.24 -52.89
N GLY A 598 -6.16 -34.95 -52.31
CA GLY A 598 -4.98 -34.51 -53.06
C GLY A 598 -4.34 -35.61 -53.92
N PHE A 599 -4.48 -36.88 -53.54
CA PHE A 599 -4.01 -38.04 -54.30
C PHE A 599 -5.11 -38.69 -55.17
N ALA A 600 -6.36 -38.28 -55.02
CA ALA A 600 -7.43 -38.76 -55.88
C ALA A 600 -7.25 -38.17 -57.28
N ASP A 601 -7.05 -39.05 -58.27
CA ASP A 601 -6.97 -38.63 -59.67
C ASP A 601 -8.26 -37.87 -60.04
N ILE A 602 -8.07 -36.64 -60.50
CA ILE A 602 -9.14 -35.84 -61.09
C ILE A 602 -9.70 -36.68 -62.25
N SER A 603 -10.98 -37.03 -62.20
CA SER A 603 -11.59 -37.80 -63.28
C SER A 603 -11.43 -37.04 -64.60
N PRO A 604 -11.31 -37.71 -65.76
CA PRO A 604 -11.19 -37.05 -67.05
C PRO A 604 -12.29 -36.00 -67.28
N GLU A 605 -13.51 -36.28 -66.81
CA GLU A 605 -14.66 -35.37 -66.87
C GLU A 605 -14.43 -34.09 -66.04
N THR A 606 -13.85 -34.22 -64.86
CA THR A 606 -13.53 -33.07 -63.98
C THR A 606 -12.33 -32.28 -64.50
N TYR A 607 -11.38 -32.95 -65.17
CA TYR A 607 -10.24 -32.32 -65.82
C TYR A 607 -10.68 -31.53 -67.07
N ASP A 608 -11.62 -32.09 -67.83
CA ASP A 608 -12.22 -31.44 -69.00
C ASP A 608 -13.16 -30.29 -68.60
N GLU A 609 -13.94 -30.40 -67.52
CA GLU A 609 -14.69 -29.28 -66.95
C GLU A 609 -13.78 -28.15 -66.46
N ALA A 610 -12.69 -28.47 -65.75
CA ALA A 610 -11.71 -27.49 -65.32
C ALA A 610 -11.01 -26.82 -66.52
N ARG A 611 -10.66 -27.59 -67.55
CA ARG A 611 -10.15 -27.07 -68.83
C ARG A 611 -11.16 -26.20 -69.56
N HIS A 612 -12.44 -26.57 -69.58
CA HIS A 612 -13.49 -25.79 -70.22
C HIS A 612 -13.67 -24.44 -69.51
N ARG A 613 -13.62 -24.41 -68.17
CA ARG A 613 -13.70 -23.17 -67.39
C ARG A 613 -12.48 -22.27 -67.60
N ILE A 614 -11.28 -22.84 -67.71
CA ILE A 614 -10.04 -22.09 -68.01
C ILE A 614 -10.06 -21.59 -69.46
N ALA A 615 -10.53 -22.39 -70.41
CA ALA A 615 -10.68 -21.99 -71.82
C ALA A 615 -11.76 -20.91 -72.00
N GLU A 616 -12.86 -20.94 -71.24
CA GLU A 616 -13.86 -19.87 -71.21
C GLU A 616 -13.31 -18.59 -70.56
N SER A 617 -12.43 -18.67 -69.56
CA SER A 617 -11.79 -17.47 -68.98
C SER A 617 -10.72 -16.86 -69.89
N ASP A 618 -9.98 -17.68 -70.64
CA ASP A 618 -8.95 -17.22 -71.58
C ASP A 618 -9.53 -16.68 -72.90
N LEU A 619 -10.76 -17.06 -73.27
CA LEU A 619 -11.49 -16.50 -74.41
C LEU A 619 -12.09 -15.09 -74.12
N VAL A 620 -11.93 -14.56 -72.90
CA VAL A 620 -12.38 -13.22 -72.52
C VAL A 620 -11.20 -12.23 -72.33
N ALA A 621 -9.97 -12.61 -72.66
CA ALA A 621 -8.85 -11.66 -72.69
C ALA A 621 -8.67 -11.04 -74.09
N PRO A 622 -8.94 -9.72 -74.29
CA PRO A 622 -8.68 -9.06 -75.57
C PRO A 622 -7.18 -8.79 -75.73
N ALA A 623 -6.67 -9.06 -76.93
CA ALA A 623 -5.31 -8.68 -77.32
C ALA A 623 -5.20 -7.17 -77.55
N VAL A 624 -4.25 -6.50 -76.89
CA VAL A 624 -3.68 -5.23 -77.36
C VAL A 624 -2.16 -5.22 -77.11
N GLU A 625 -1.45 -5.23 -78.24
CA GLU A 625 -0.11 -4.72 -78.61
C GLU A 625 1.16 -5.00 -77.78
N GLU A 626 2.15 -5.53 -78.50
CA GLU A 626 3.56 -5.77 -78.15
C GLU A 626 4.44 -4.49 -78.35
N PRO A 627 5.73 -4.47 -77.97
CA PRO A 627 6.27 -3.53 -76.98
C PRO A 627 7.30 -2.52 -77.54
N VAL A 628 7.54 -1.44 -76.79
CA VAL A 628 8.73 -0.60 -76.97
C VAL A 628 9.82 -1.08 -76.01
N ALA A 629 10.96 -1.50 -76.58
CA ALA A 629 12.12 -2.00 -75.87
C ALA A 629 12.81 -0.94 -75.02
N GLN A 630 13.22 -1.28 -73.79
CA GLN A 630 14.43 -0.71 -73.18
C GLN A 630 15.08 -1.66 -72.15
N ARG A 631 16.40 -1.52 -72.08
CA ARG A 631 17.42 -2.47 -71.61
C ARG A 631 17.42 -2.75 -70.10
N VAL A 632 17.79 -3.98 -69.76
CA VAL A 632 18.26 -4.41 -68.45
C VAL A 632 19.75 -4.08 -68.30
N GLU A 633 20.12 -3.41 -67.22
CA GLU A 633 21.48 -3.45 -66.65
C GLU A 633 21.44 -4.23 -65.33
N THR A 634 22.31 -5.23 -65.24
CA THR A 634 22.54 -6.11 -64.08
C THR A 634 23.78 -5.64 -63.33
N VAL A 635 23.74 -5.56 -61.98
CA VAL A 635 24.93 -5.73 -61.12
C VAL A 635 24.52 -6.39 -59.78
N PRO A 636 25.33 -7.30 -59.20
CA PRO A 636 24.86 -8.38 -58.31
C PRO A 636 25.31 -8.28 -56.84
N VAL A 637 24.78 -9.21 -56.04
CA VAL A 637 25.16 -9.57 -54.66
C VAL A 637 26.59 -10.12 -54.60
N VAL A 638 27.35 -9.75 -53.57
CA VAL A 638 28.65 -10.34 -53.22
C VAL A 638 28.64 -10.86 -51.79
N SER A 639 29.00 -12.13 -51.64
CA SER A 639 29.40 -12.81 -50.40
C SER A 639 30.93 -12.97 -50.35
N GLY A 640 31.57 -12.92 -49.18
CA GLY A 640 32.98 -13.30 -49.04
C GLY A 640 33.60 -13.19 -47.63
N SER A 641 33.84 -14.36 -47.05
CA SER A 641 34.71 -14.78 -45.92
C SER A 641 35.92 -13.94 -45.47
N GLY A 642 36.21 -13.96 -44.16
CA GLY A 642 37.44 -14.61 -43.63
C GLY A 642 38.50 -13.80 -42.84
N ALA A 643 38.66 -14.18 -41.56
CA ALA A 643 39.90 -14.31 -40.75
C ALA A 643 40.58 -13.11 -40.03
N GLY A 644 40.61 -13.19 -38.68
CA GLY A 644 41.84 -13.53 -37.94
C GLY A 644 42.42 -12.53 -36.92
N THR A 645 42.93 -13.09 -35.80
CA THR A 645 43.85 -12.55 -34.76
C THR A 645 43.23 -11.59 -33.71
N SER A 646 43.66 -11.45 -32.44
CA SER A 646 44.52 -12.16 -31.46
C SER A 646 44.70 -11.18 -30.27
N ARG A 647 44.59 -11.64 -29.00
CA ARG A 647 45.22 -11.14 -27.74
C ARG A 647 45.31 -9.61 -27.54
N THR A 648 44.83 -9.02 -26.45
CA THR A 648 45.13 -9.29 -25.02
C THR A 648 44.05 -8.70 -24.15
#